data_AF-A0A437CD15-F1
#
_entry.id   AF-A0A437CD15-F1
#
_cell.length_a   1.000
_cell.length_b   1.000
_cell.length_c   1.000
_cell.angle_alpha   90.00
_cell.angle_beta   90.00
_cell.angle_gamma   90.00
#
_symmetry.space_group_name_H-M   'P 1'
#
loop_
_entity.id
_entity.type
_entity.pdbx_description
1 polymer ?
#
loop_
_entity_poly.entity_id
_entity_poly.type
_entity_poly.pdbx_seq_one_letter_code
_entity_poly.pdbx_strand_id
1 'polypeptide(L)'
;MADPFQYPVFFECGALTAEQRKKVETYFSIQRKSGGGDCGCVTPQTTELYKVSFREAKAQQRVLQKSEHVLEIAGQPLVLKVRSNFEPQSPSDTSPLNTDQSQKPDPATSSQQQKSSPSSGPSASDTKYELQRDPLLLRFLNECPKMKDEVEKMLASISCSAQLQREDGTVLVRHLVQPGSAGQLSDWKTEVDKIFEGYLCHYETDPYKMKALLQSIRSEEAADEVKVYSLVGAVVLVGKCAEVNRRLADLDVSQGKRQGSLSSEAQTIVRRLGEAKLRLLLKDIKCGVDKGFPEVKVTPGEAGQLRLSGSVEEILKVDQMISDKENLVLEKVVSNKSPHFLTYLRENYGAPGVLGNSVGLDEGVEVEIRDTELHFFSLSADKLEGSADKIEKHFSDIKVDIPDCSFITPELREKLVSKANEMNAREFRVKFVVGSDTTVSLFGHAEEVEQLKDVISQFVLDQVSIRGKITLPFPELLQDLPDLLQLHNIDFAGVIFHPVLSSAKPTVELEGPSSKVNEVKSKLNSFLDSLVQKKVIIKLPGAVRYFDSISGQQSMLQVARSHKSLIHLEEQLHTHRQDLGVAKYRLQDGLEVHVCEGDITKQCADALVNAANKCLDHGGGVAAALSKAGGPQVQKECKDIIKSKGKLTVGEVVVTTGGNLKCKKLLHAVGPKAGKSGGRLLLEQTVKNVLDLAESLKLGSIAMPCISSGQFGVPVAVCSEAIVNAVSEFGNQEGRSLRKIILMDVKGDVVKAMQSACDRSFRRAGESREAELGAAGGDPGSAVHVEIVQGNIETQQVDALVSPMLGHDPLLPALETVCRL
;
A
#
# COMPACT_ATOMS: atom_id res chain seq x y z
N MET A 1 -12.33 5.42 33.15
CA MET A 1 -13.28 4.96 32.10
C MET A 1 -12.83 3.58 31.66
N ALA A 2 -13.73 2.68 31.25
CA ALA A 2 -13.32 1.39 30.70
C ALA A 2 -12.71 1.57 29.30
N ASP A 3 -11.77 0.70 28.92
CA ASP A 3 -11.25 0.65 27.55
C ASP A 3 -12.38 0.22 26.59
N PRO A 4 -12.65 0.95 25.50
CA PRO A 4 -13.63 0.55 24.49
C PRO A 4 -13.21 -0.68 23.65
N PHE A 5 -11.95 -1.11 23.69
CA PHE A 5 -11.41 -2.20 22.88
C PHE A 5 -10.98 -3.40 23.75
N GLN A 6 -11.94 -4.28 24.04
CA GLN A 6 -11.80 -5.32 25.08
C GLN A 6 -11.34 -6.68 24.55
N TYR A 7 -11.29 -6.87 23.23
CA TYR A 7 -11.04 -8.18 22.61
C TYR A 7 -9.70 -8.21 21.85
N PRO A 8 -8.59 -8.62 22.50
CA PRO A 8 -7.26 -8.59 21.90
C PRO A 8 -7.04 -9.70 20.87
N VAL A 9 -6.24 -9.38 19.85
CA VAL A 9 -5.54 -10.32 18.97
C VAL A 9 -4.07 -9.95 19.00
N PHE A 10 -3.21 -10.95 19.13
CA PHE A 10 -1.76 -10.78 19.04
C PHE A 10 -1.30 -11.25 17.65
N PHE A 11 -0.26 -10.63 17.10
CA PHE A 11 0.34 -11.09 15.85
C PHE A 11 1.85 -10.94 15.78
N GLU A 12 2.49 -11.92 15.16
CA GLU A 12 3.93 -11.95 14.89
C GLU A 12 4.24 -11.37 13.50
N CYS A 13 5.22 -10.48 13.44
CA CYS A 13 5.84 -9.96 12.22
C CYS A 13 7.13 -9.18 12.54
N GLY A 14 8.00 -8.98 11.55
CA GLY A 14 9.22 -8.18 11.73
C GLY A 14 8.95 -6.73 12.14
N ALA A 15 9.98 -6.09 12.73
CA ALA A 15 9.85 -4.79 13.41
C ALA A 15 9.18 -3.68 12.56
N LEU A 16 7.99 -3.25 12.97
CA LEU A 16 7.15 -2.29 12.26
C LEU A 16 7.43 -0.82 12.62
N THR A 17 7.75 -0.02 11.60
CA THR A 17 7.76 1.45 11.67
C THR A 17 6.39 2.01 12.09
N ALA A 18 6.38 3.28 12.53
CA ALA A 18 5.15 3.96 12.92
C ALA A 18 4.13 4.11 11.76
N GLU A 19 4.59 4.14 10.51
CA GLU A 19 3.72 4.19 9.34
C GLU A 19 3.18 2.79 8.98
N GLN A 20 4.02 1.75 9.04
CA GLN A 20 3.57 0.36 8.84
C GLN A 20 2.50 -0.04 9.85
N ARG A 21 2.66 0.33 11.14
CA ARG A 21 1.62 0.08 12.16
C ARG A 21 0.27 0.70 11.80
N LYS A 22 0.22 1.93 11.28
CA LYS A 22 -1.02 2.54 10.77
C LYS A 22 -1.62 1.80 9.58
N LYS A 23 -0.81 1.23 8.70
CA LYS A 23 -1.28 0.38 7.58
C LYS A 23 -1.88 -0.93 8.10
N VAL A 24 -1.31 -1.52 9.16
CA VAL A 24 -1.85 -2.71 9.84
C VAL A 24 -3.15 -2.41 10.60
N GLU A 25 -3.23 -1.29 11.34
CA GLU A 25 -4.49 -0.77 11.95
C GLU A 25 -5.60 -0.59 10.89
N THR A 26 -5.25 0.02 9.75
CA THR A 26 -6.17 0.24 8.63
C THR A 26 -6.62 -1.08 7.99
N TYR A 27 -5.78 -2.12 7.97
CA TYR A 27 -6.17 -3.44 7.48
C TYR A 27 -7.13 -4.15 8.45
N PHE A 28 -6.86 -4.13 9.75
CA PHE A 28 -7.71 -4.78 10.76
C PHE A 28 -9.07 -4.09 10.94
N SER A 29 -9.20 -2.79 10.67
CA SER A 29 -10.50 -2.10 10.63
C SER A 29 -11.36 -2.45 9.39
N ILE A 30 -10.76 -2.95 8.29
CA ILE A 30 -11.48 -3.30 7.06
C ILE A 30 -11.99 -4.76 7.12
N GLN A 31 -13.22 -4.95 7.61
CA GLN A 31 -13.90 -6.25 7.72
C GLN A 31 -13.80 -7.11 6.44
N ARG A 32 -13.94 -6.53 5.25
CA ARG A 32 -13.86 -7.27 3.96
C ARG A 32 -12.47 -7.79 3.58
N LYS A 33 -11.40 -7.38 4.26
CA LYS A 33 -10.03 -7.89 4.05
C LYS A 33 -9.61 -8.82 5.20
N SER A 34 -9.67 -8.29 6.42
CA SER A 34 -9.18 -8.95 7.63
C SER A 34 -10.21 -9.78 8.39
N GLY A 35 -11.51 -9.64 8.08
CA GLY A 35 -12.59 -10.16 8.93
C GLY A 35 -12.89 -9.26 10.15
N GLY A 36 -12.06 -8.25 10.44
CA GLY A 36 -12.12 -7.42 11.65
C GLY A 36 -13.27 -6.39 11.69
N GLY A 37 -12.96 -5.18 12.12
CA GLY A 37 -13.91 -4.13 12.49
C GLY A 37 -13.27 -3.11 13.41
N ASP A 38 -14.06 -2.27 14.08
CA ASP A 38 -13.53 -1.17 14.91
C ASP A 38 -12.51 -1.65 15.97
N CYS A 39 -11.31 -1.09 15.91
CA CYS A 39 -10.12 -1.56 16.62
C CYS A 39 -9.22 -0.41 17.11
N GLY A 40 -8.59 -0.61 18.26
CA GLY A 40 -7.59 0.29 18.82
C GLY A 40 -6.22 0.19 18.12
N CYS A 41 -5.30 1.07 18.52
CA CYS A 41 -3.97 1.18 17.91
C CYS A 41 -3.14 -0.11 18.06
N VAL A 42 -2.25 -0.35 17.09
CA VAL A 42 -1.29 -1.47 17.11
C VAL A 42 -0.15 -1.15 18.08
N THR A 43 -0.14 -1.85 19.20
CA THR A 43 0.86 -1.68 20.27
C THR A 43 1.90 -2.79 20.20
N PRO A 44 3.22 -2.48 20.21
CA PRO A 44 4.24 -3.52 20.38
C PRO A 44 4.12 -4.14 21.78
N GLN A 45 4.40 -5.43 21.89
CA GLN A 45 4.54 -6.15 23.16
C GLN A 45 5.97 -6.71 23.30
N THR A 46 6.59 -7.11 22.19
CA THR A 46 8.04 -7.35 22.05
C THR A 46 8.53 -6.75 20.72
N THR A 47 9.78 -7.03 20.33
CA THR A 47 10.38 -6.61 19.05
C THR A 47 9.62 -7.12 17.82
N GLU A 48 9.00 -8.30 17.91
CA GLU A 48 8.34 -9.00 16.80
C GLU A 48 6.86 -9.34 17.07
N LEU A 49 6.37 -9.09 18.29
CA LEU A 49 5.00 -9.39 18.71
C LEU A 49 4.22 -8.11 18.97
N TYR A 50 3.10 -7.97 18.27
CA TYR A 50 2.21 -6.83 18.34
C TYR A 50 0.82 -7.24 18.85
N LYS A 51 0.08 -6.26 19.39
CA LYS A 51 -1.28 -6.42 19.91
C LYS A 51 -2.19 -5.36 19.28
N VAL A 52 -3.34 -5.82 18.77
CA VAL A 52 -4.48 -5.00 18.36
C VAL A 52 -5.71 -5.45 19.16
N SER A 53 -6.54 -4.51 19.62
CA SER A 53 -7.76 -4.84 20.35
C SER A 53 -9.00 -4.41 19.56
N PHE A 54 -10.03 -5.25 19.50
CA PHE A 54 -11.30 -4.97 18.84
C PHE A 54 -12.39 -4.57 19.84
N ARG A 55 -13.39 -3.81 19.38
CA ARG A 55 -14.61 -3.48 20.14
C ARG A 55 -15.56 -4.67 20.27
N GLU A 56 -15.58 -5.56 19.26
CA GLU A 56 -16.50 -6.70 19.19
C GLU A 56 -15.80 -8.05 19.25
N ALA A 57 -16.30 -8.96 20.10
CA ALA A 57 -15.91 -10.37 20.10
C ALA A 57 -16.08 -11.03 18.72
N LYS A 58 -17.13 -10.66 17.98
CA LYS A 58 -17.39 -11.17 16.62
C LYS A 58 -16.34 -10.72 15.61
N ALA A 59 -15.70 -9.57 15.79
CA ALA A 59 -14.58 -9.15 14.96
C ALA A 59 -13.31 -9.94 15.30
N GLN A 60 -13.00 -10.09 16.59
CA GLN A 60 -11.89 -10.90 17.09
C GLN A 60 -11.96 -12.35 16.55
N GLN A 61 -13.14 -13.00 16.62
CA GLN A 61 -13.35 -14.36 16.13
C GLN A 61 -13.13 -14.49 14.62
N ARG A 62 -13.62 -13.54 13.80
CA ARG A 62 -13.45 -13.56 12.33
C ARG A 62 -12.02 -13.28 11.88
N VAL A 63 -11.24 -12.55 12.68
CA VAL A 63 -9.80 -12.38 12.47
C VAL A 63 -9.08 -13.70 12.77
N LEU A 64 -9.32 -14.28 13.95
CA LEU A 64 -8.72 -15.55 14.38
C LEU A 64 -9.16 -16.79 13.56
N GLN A 65 -10.16 -16.67 12.69
CA GLN A 65 -10.51 -17.70 11.70
C GLN A 65 -9.50 -17.82 10.54
N LYS A 66 -8.63 -16.82 10.36
CA LYS A 66 -7.44 -16.92 9.49
C LYS A 66 -6.21 -17.05 10.40
N SER A 67 -5.34 -18.01 10.14
CA SER A 67 -4.06 -18.13 10.85
C SER A 67 -3.06 -17.04 10.43
N GLU A 68 -3.12 -16.63 9.17
CA GLU A 68 -2.21 -15.65 8.57
C GLU A 68 -2.96 -14.56 7.80
N HIS A 69 -2.48 -13.32 7.92
CA HIS A 69 -2.95 -12.16 7.18
C HIS A 69 -1.82 -11.57 6.35
N VAL A 70 -1.95 -11.61 5.03
CA VAL A 70 -1.00 -10.97 4.12
C VAL A 70 -1.46 -9.55 3.79
N LEU A 71 -0.54 -8.59 3.97
CA LEU A 71 -0.70 -7.18 3.62
C LEU A 71 0.41 -6.81 2.64
N GLU A 72 0.11 -5.97 1.67
CA GLU A 72 1.12 -5.44 0.76
C GLU A 72 1.61 -4.07 1.25
N ILE A 73 2.92 -3.92 1.42
CA ILE A 73 3.55 -2.66 1.81
C ILE A 73 4.77 -2.43 0.91
N ALA A 74 4.75 -1.34 0.14
CA ALA A 74 5.83 -0.95 -0.78
C ALA A 74 6.27 -2.08 -1.73
N GLY A 75 5.31 -2.81 -2.32
CA GLY A 75 5.58 -3.91 -3.25
C GLY A 75 6.14 -5.18 -2.60
N GLN A 76 6.03 -5.33 -1.27
CA GLN A 76 6.44 -6.54 -0.55
C GLN A 76 5.30 -7.10 0.33
N PRO A 77 5.12 -8.43 0.39
CA PRO A 77 4.11 -9.07 1.22
C PRO A 77 4.56 -9.16 2.68
N LEU A 78 3.95 -8.35 3.55
CA LEU A 78 4.04 -8.49 5.00
C LEU A 78 3.03 -9.53 5.48
N VAL A 79 3.52 -10.68 5.95
CA VAL A 79 2.69 -11.72 6.58
C VAL A 79 2.60 -11.44 8.09
N LEU A 80 1.38 -11.41 8.62
CA LEU A 80 1.09 -11.32 10.05
C LEU A 80 0.49 -12.66 10.51
N LYS A 81 1.15 -13.37 11.44
CA LYS A 81 0.60 -14.61 12.02
C LYS A 81 -0.18 -14.28 13.28
N VAL A 82 -1.49 -14.51 13.29
CA VAL A 82 -2.38 -14.10 14.40
C VAL A 82 -2.59 -15.23 15.42
N ARG A 83 -2.67 -14.87 16.69
CA ARG A 83 -2.99 -15.78 17.81
C ARG A 83 -3.84 -15.12 18.89
N SER A 84 -4.57 -15.96 19.63
CA SER A 84 -5.46 -15.56 20.73
C SER A 84 -4.74 -15.27 22.04
N ASN A 85 -3.70 -16.02 22.36
CA ASN A 85 -2.96 -15.95 23.64
C ASN A 85 -1.51 -15.45 23.48
N PHE A 86 -0.95 -15.00 24.60
CA PHE A 86 0.43 -14.53 24.75
C PHE A 86 1.24 -15.60 25.50
N GLU A 87 1.78 -16.59 24.78
CA GLU A 87 2.76 -17.55 25.28
C GLU A 87 3.87 -17.74 24.24
N PRO A 88 5.16 -17.58 24.59
CA PRO A 88 6.28 -17.80 23.68
C PRO A 88 6.71 -19.27 23.65
N GLN A 89 7.02 -19.80 22.46
CA GLN A 89 7.63 -21.13 22.32
C GLN A 89 9.16 -21.07 22.47
N SER A 90 9.73 -22.13 23.06
CA SER A 90 11.18 -22.35 23.19
C SER A 90 11.76 -23.12 21.98
N PRO A 91 13.02 -22.88 21.56
CA PRO A 91 13.57 -23.45 20.33
C PRO A 91 14.25 -24.84 20.50
N SER A 92 13.74 -25.83 19.76
CA SER A 92 14.30 -27.19 19.53
C SER A 92 13.36 -27.90 18.52
N ASP A 93 13.76 -28.60 17.46
CA ASP A 93 15.10 -28.98 16.94
C ASP A 93 15.09 -29.05 15.40
N THR A 94 16.27 -29.29 14.79
CA THR A 94 16.47 -29.33 13.33
C THR A 94 16.29 -30.72 12.69
N SER A 95 15.33 -30.83 11.75
CA SER A 95 15.39 -31.68 10.53
C SER A 95 15.37 -33.23 10.71
N PRO A 96 15.22 -34.06 9.65
CA PRO A 96 14.88 -33.80 8.23
C PRO A 96 13.63 -34.57 7.73
N LEU A 97 13.44 -34.67 6.41
CA LEU A 97 12.39 -35.44 5.73
C LEU A 97 12.55 -36.97 5.92
N ASN A 98 11.45 -37.74 6.07
CA ASN A 98 10.96 -38.60 4.96
C ASN A 98 9.64 -39.36 5.24
N THR A 99 9.20 -40.03 4.17
CA THR A 99 7.99 -40.78 3.83
C THR A 99 7.45 -41.87 4.78
N ASP A 100 6.11 -41.89 4.86
CA ASP A 100 5.18 -43.04 4.69
C ASP A 100 4.80 -44.01 5.85
N GLN A 101 3.55 -44.48 5.75
CA GLN A 101 2.89 -45.66 6.37
C GLN A 101 2.83 -45.89 7.91
N SER A 102 1.59 -45.73 8.43
CA SER A 102 0.80 -46.77 9.14
C SER A 102 1.09 -47.26 10.58
N GLN A 103 0.00 -47.22 11.39
CA GLN A 103 -0.39 -48.09 12.54
C GLN A 103 0.05 -47.77 13.99
N LYS A 104 -0.83 -48.25 14.90
CA LYS A 104 -0.87 -48.19 16.38
C LYS A 104 -0.23 -49.48 16.99
N PRO A 105 -0.13 -49.72 18.34
CA PRO A 105 -0.76 -49.04 19.50
C PRO A 105 0.13 -48.75 20.75
N ASP A 106 -0.52 -48.21 21.79
CA ASP A 106 -0.15 -48.03 23.22
C ASP A 106 0.14 -49.38 23.98
N PRO A 107 0.48 -49.48 25.32
CA PRO A 107 0.28 -48.49 26.41
C PRO A 107 1.20 -48.46 27.69
N ALA A 108 1.02 -47.39 28.51
CA ALA A 108 1.11 -47.30 30.00
C ALA A 108 2.49 -47.44 30.73
N THR A 109 2.75 -46.96 31.98
CA THR A 109 1.95 -46.26 33.02
C THR A 109 2.82 -45.45 34.03
N SER A 110 2.22 -44.50 34.79
CA SER A 110 2.53 -44.10 36.19
C SER A 110 3.83 -43.30 36.53
N SER A 111 3.90 -42.39 37.54
CA SER A 111 2.85 -41.72 38.36
C SER A 111 3.37 -40.60 39.31
N GLN A 112 2.57 -39.51 39.48
CA GLN A 112 2.42 -38.65 40.69
C GLN A 112 3.60 -37.76 41.15
N GLN A 113 3.44 -36.62 41.85
CA GLN A 113 2.30 -35.77 42.33
C GLN A 113 2.86 -34.29 42.42
N GLN A 114 2.18 -33.16 42.71
CA GLN A 114 0.88 -32.74 43.30
C GLN A 114 0.55 -31.32 42.68
N LYS A 115 -0.37 -30.40 43.04
CA LYS A 115 -1.35 -30.17 44.14
C LYS A 115 -2.48 -29.18 43.67
N SER A 116 -3.40 -28.87 44.58
CA SER A 116 -4.36 -27.72 44.72
C SER A 116 -4.14 -26.45 43.87
N SER A 117 -5.18 -25.72 43.41
CA SER A 117 -6.67 -25.80 43.57
C SER A 117 -7.35 -24.71 42.69
N PRO A 118 -8.68 -24.66 42.44
CA PRO A 118 -9.81 -25.34 43.11
C PRO A 118 -10.78 -26.11 42.18
N SER A 119 -11.88 -26.63 42.73
CA SER A 119 -12.82 -27.51 42.01
C SER A 119 -14.26 -27.47 42.56
N SER A 120 -15.27 -27.37 41.68
CA SER A 120 -16.57 -28.05 41.84
C SER A 120 -17.41 -28.01 40.55
N GLY A 121 -18.14 -29.10 40.28
CA GLY A 121 -19.07 -29.25 39.14
C GLY A 121 -19.45 -30.74 38.95
N PRO A 122 -20.62 -31.08 38.36
CA PRO A 122 -21.00 -32.47 38.11
C PRO A 122 -21.04 -32.87 36.62
N SER A 123 -20.15 -33.80 36.27
CA SER A 123 -20.24 -34.88 35.25
C SER A 123 -21.41 -34.93 34.24
N ALA A 124 -21.07 -35.06 32.95
CA ALA A 124 -21.76 -35.91 31.97
C ALA A 124 -20.78 -36.39 30.88
N SER A 125 -20.93 -37.63 30.37
CA SER A 125 -20.02 -38.24 29.39
C SER A 125 -20.66 -38.35 27.99
N ASP A 126 -20.49 -37.30 27.18
CA ASP A 126 -21.07 -37.17 25.84
C ASP A 126 -20.46 -38.20 24.86
N THR A 127 -21.21 -39.25 24.52
CA THR A 127 -20.72 -40.33 23.62
C THR A 127 -21.19 -40.05 22.20
N LYS A 128 -20.26 -39.97 21.24
CA LYS A 128 -20.55 -39.63 19.83
C LYS A 128 -20.52 -40.87 18.94
N TYR A 129 -21.35 -40.85 17.90
CA TYR A 129 -21.35 -41.79 16.79
C TYR A 129 -21.54 -41.01 15.48
N GLU A 130 -20.96 -41.50 14.40
CA GLU A 130 -20.92 -40.83 13.11
C GLU A 130 -21.36 -41.84 12.04
N LEU A 131 -22.29 -41.44 11.20
CA LEU A 131 -23.00 -42.32 10.28
C LEU A 131 -23.10 -41.67 8.91
N GLN A 132 -22.66 -42.39 7.88
CA GLN A 132 -22.73 -41.96 6.48
C GLN A 132 -24.02 -42.46 5.84
N ARG A 133 -24.79 -41.56 5.21
CA ARG A 133 -26.04 -41.88 4.50
C ARG A 133 -26.15 -41.03 3.22
N ASP A 134 -27.02 -41.45 2.31
CA ASP A 134 -27.23 -40.80 1.01
C ASP A 134 -27.56 -39.30 1.16
N PRO A 135 -26.83 -38.38 0.48
CA PRO A 135 -27.15 -36.95 0.53
C PRO A 135 -28.59 -36.60 0.13
N LEU A 136 -29.23 -37.41 -0.74
CA LEU A 136 -30.65 -37.24 -1.11
C LEU A 136 -31.59 -37.63 0.04
N LEU A 137 -31.22 -38.58 0.91
CA LEU A 137 -31.96 -38.87 2.14
C LEU A 137 -31.87 -37.72 3.14
N LEU A 138 -30.67 -37.16 3.32
CA LEU A 138 -30.48 -36.01 4.21
C LEU A 138 -31.19 -34.76 3.67
N ARG A 139 -31.24 -34.60 2.34
CA ARG A 139 -32.06 -33.60 1.67
C ARG A 139 -33.56 -33.84 1.89
N PHE A 140 -34.06 -35.05 1.70
CA PHE A 140 -35.46 -35.40 1.92
C PHE A 140 -35.92 -35.09 3.34
N LEU A 141 -35.17 -35.53 4.36
CA LEU A 141 -35.48 -35.23 5.77
C LEU A 141 -35.46 -33.72 6.06
N ASN A 142 -34.60 -32.95 5.40
CA ASN A 142 -34.61 -31.48 5.52
C ASN A 142 -35.76 -30.79 4.77
N GLU A 143 -36.32 -31.41 3.72
CA GLU A 143 -37.42 -30.87 2.92
C GLU A 143 -38.82 -31.35 3.39
N CYS A 144 -38.90 -32.37 4.26
CA CYS A 144 -40.14 -32.97 4.76
C CYS A 144 -40.17 -32.99 6.32
N PRO A 145 -40.58 -31.88 6.98
CA PRO A 145 -40.46 -31.70 8.43
C PRO A 145 -41.08 -32.82 9.27
N LYS A 146 -42.26 -33.34 8.89
CA LYS A 146 -42.95 -34.44 9.60
C LYS A 146 -42.05 -35.67 9.76
N MET A 147 -41.30 -36.02 8.72
CA MET A 147 -40.41 -37.18 8.70
C MET A 147 -39.16 -36.94 9.55
N LYS A 148 -38.69 -35.69 9.59
CA LYS A 148 -37.61 -35.27 10.48
C LYS A 148 -38.02 -35.33 11.95
N ASP A 149 -39.19 -34.79 12.29
CA ASP A 149 -39.74 -34.83 13.64
C ASP A 149 -39.95 -36.28 14.11
N GLU A 150 -40.34 -37.19 13.20
CA GLU A 150 -40.45 -38.62 13.46
C GLU A 150 -39.09 -39.28 13.74
N VAL A 151 -38.05 -38.97 12.94
CA VAL A 151 -36.67 -39.45 13.17
C VAL A 151 -36.10 -38.89 14.47
N GLU A 152 -36.24 -37.60 14.75
CA GLU A 152 -35.78 -36.98 16.00
C GLU A 152 -36.50 -37.57 17.23
N LYS A 153 -37.79 -37.90 17.11
CA LYS A 153 -38.57 -38.59 18.15
C LYS A 153 -38.15 -40.05 18.35
N MET A 154 -37.81 -40.78 17.28
CA MET A 154 -37.27 -42.14 17.38
C MET A 154 -35.86 -42.16 17.96
N LEU A 155 -35.02 -41.17 17.66
CA LEU A 155 -33.71 -41.02 18.29
C LEU A 155 -33.86 -40.66 19.78
N ALA A 156 -34.78 -39.76 20.12
CA ALA A 156 -35.03 -39.38 21.51
C ALA A 156 -35.54 -40.54 22.38
N SER A 157 -36.26 -41.52 21.83
CA SER A 157 -36.71 -42.70 22.59
C SER A 157 -35.57 -43.68 22.94
N ILE A 158 -34.44 -43.61 22.22
CA ILE A 158 -33.19 -44.31 22.55
C ILE A 158 -32.13 -43.37 23.14
N SER A 159 -32.56 -42.28 23.80
CA SER A 159 -31.72 -41.26 24.43
C SER A 159 -30.68 -40.61 23.50
N CYS A 160 -30.94 -40.60 22.18
CA CYS A 160 -30.04 -40.06 21.18
C CYS A 160 -30.54 -38.73 20.60
N SER A 161 -29.61 -37.92 20.10
CA SER A 161 -29.88 -36.70 19.31
C SER A 161 -28.95 -36.66 18.10
N ALA A 162 -29.44 -36.24 16.94
CA ALA A 162 -28.66 -36.22 15.69
C ALA A 162 -28.52 -34.81 15.10
N GLN A 163 -27.34 -34.54 14.56
CA GLN A 163 -27.04 -33.34 13.78
C GLN A 163 -26.80 -33.76 12.32
N LEU A 164 -27.79 -33.51 11.47
CA LEU A 164 -27.75 -33.82 10.04
C LEU A 164 -26.92 -32.74 9.30
N GLN A 165 -25.75 -33.10 8.76
CA GLN A 165 -24.98 -32.22 7.88
C GLN A 165 -25.43 -32.42 6.43
N ARG A 166 -25.32 -31.38 5.59
CA ARG A 166 -26.00 -31.34 4.26
C ARG A 166 -25.10 -31.53 3.05
N GLU A 167 -23.79 -31.41 3.22
CA GLU A 167 -22.85 -31.21 2.10
C GLU A 167 -21.97 -32.43 1.82
N ASP A 168 -21.91 -33.38 2.76
CA ASP A 168 -20.98 -34.51 2.77
C ASP A 168 -21.64 -35.90 2.92
N GLY A 169 -22.87 -35.96 3.45
CA GLY A 169 -23.57 -37.23 3.78
C GLY A 169 -23.48 -37.63 5.26
N THR A 170 -22.88 -36.79 6.11
CA THR A 170 -22.58 -37.13 7.51
C THR A 170 -23.72 -36.82 8.47
N VAL A 171 -24.10 -37.82 9.27
CA VAL A 171 -25.00 -37.69 10.42
C VAL A 171 -24.22 -37.91 11.70
N LEU A 172 -24.13 -36.88 12.55
CA LEU A 172 -23.44 -36.98 13.84
C LEU A 172 -24.44 -37.14 14.99
N VAL A 173 -24.43 -38.31 15.63
CA VAL A 173 -25.36 -38.70 16.69
C VAL A 173 -24.66 -38.66 18.06
N ARG A 174 -25.39 -38.22 19.09
CA ARG A 174 -24.91 -38.17 20.48
C ARG A 174 -25.88 -38.88 21.41
N HIS A 175 -25.34 -39.74 22.28
CA HIS A 175 -26.12 -40.49 23.28
C HIS A 175 -26.06 -39.80 24.66
N LEU A 176 -27.23 -39.46 25.20
CA LEU A 176 -27.44 -38.76 26.47
C LEU A 176 -27.60 -39.76 27.61
N VAL A 177 -26.52 -40.05 28.34
CA VAL A 177 -26.55 -40.96 29.49
C VAL A 177 -27.24 -40.30 30.69
N GLN A 178 -28.37 -40.86 31.15
CA GLN A 178 -28.97 -40.47 32.43
C GLN A 178 -28.29 -41.21 33.60
N PRO A 179 -27.99 -40.53 34.73
CA PRO A 179 -27.32 -41.16 35.87
C PRO A 179 -28.31 -41.96 36.73
N GLY A 180 -28.35 -43.29 36.58
CA GLY A 180 -29.04 -44.18 37.53
C GLY A 180 -29.33 -45.61 37.05
N SER A 181 -29.45 -45.84 35.74
CA SER A 181 -29.84 -47.16 35.20
C SER A 181 -28.64 -48.10 35.01
N ALA A 182 -28.33 -48.89 36.04
CA ALA A 182 -27.38 -50.00 35.92
C ALA A 182 -28.06 -51.25 35.32
N GLY A 183 -27.97 -51.42 34.00
CA GLY A 183 -28.46 -52.62 33.31
C GLY A 183 -28.43 -52.46 31.79
N GLN A 184 -27.85 -53.45 31.09
CA GLN A 184 -27.65 -53.54 29.64
C GLN A 184 -26.96 -52.32 28.96
N LEU A 185 -25.76 -52.57 28.41
CA LEU A 185 -25.41 -51.91 27.16
C LEU A 185 -26.34 -52.50 26.08
N SER A 186 -27.34 -51.75 25.66
CA SER A 186 -27.90 -51.93 24.33
C SER A 186 -26.93 -51.35 23.32
N ASP A 187 -26.80 -51.99 22.15
CA ASP A 187 -26.09 -51.40 21.01
C ASP A 187 -26.95 -50.30 20.39
N TRP A 188 -27.04 -49.16 21.09
CA TRP A 188 -27.78 -47.98 20.65
C TRP A 188 -27.33 -47.49 19.28
N LYS A 189 -26.08 -47.77 18.88
CA LYS A 189 -25.58 -47.54 17.51
C LYS A 189 -26.33 -48.37 16.47
N THR A 190 -26.49 -49.67 16.72
CA THR A 190 -27.28 -50.58 15.87
C THR A 190 -28.76 -50.17 15.87
N GLU A 191 -29.29 -49.62 16.96
CA GLU A 191 -30.66 -49.09 16.99
C GLU A 191 -30.80 -47.76 16.23
N VAL A 192 -29.78 -46.89 16.25
CA VAL A 192 -29.66 -45.72 15.37
C VAL A 192 -29.61 -46.16 13.90
N ASP A 193 -28.83 -47.19 13.56
CA ASP A 193 -28.74 -47.68 12.18
C ASP A 193 -30.08 -48.22 11.67
N LYS A 194 -30.81 -49.01 12.46
CA LYS A 194 -32.17 -49.47 12.13
C LYS A 194 -33.13 -48.31 11.86
N ILE A 195 -33.03 -47.20 12.61
CA ILE A 195 -33.87 -46.00 12.39
C ILE A 195 -33.63 -45.42 10.99
N PHE A 196 -32.38 -45.38 10.52
CA PHE A 196 -32.04 -44.90 9.17
C PHE A 196 -32.23 -45.97 8.07
N GLU A 197 -32.16 -47.26 8.40
CA GLU A 197 -32.55 -48.38 7.51
C GLU A 197 -34.07 -48.46 7.27
N GLY A 198 -34.88 -47.76 8.07
CA GLY A 198 -36.30 -47.52 7.78
C GLY A 198 -36.56 -46.65 6.53
N TYR A 199 -35.52 -46.06 5.94
CA TYR A 199 -35.58 -45.18 4.77
C TYR A 199 -34.73 -45.70 3.61
N LEU A 200 -35.27 -45.58 2.38
CA LEU A 200 -34.67 -46.07 1.14
C LEU A 200 -34.47 -44.92 0.14
N CYS A 201 -33.33 -44.91 -0.54
CA CYS A 201 -33.13 -44.21 -1.80
C CYS A 201 -33.08 -45.28 -2.92
N HIS A 202 -34.04 -45.25 -3.84
CA HIS A 202 -34.11 -46.18 -4.96
C HIS A 202 -33.91 -45.44 -6.29
N TYR A 203 -32.94 -45.89 -7.07
CA TYR A 203 -32.56 -45.30 -8.35
C TYR A 203 -33.20 -46.07 -9.51
N GLU A 204 -34.21 -45.48 -10.15
CA GLU A 204 -34.89 -46.05 -11.31
C GLU A 204 -34.31 -45.52 -12.62
N THR A 205 -34.12 -46.44 -13.58
CA THR A 205 -33.51 -46.20 -14.90
C THR A 205 -34.32 -46.77 -16.07
N ASP A 206 -35.40 -47.52 -15.83
CA ASP A 206 -36.36 -47.93 -16.86
C ASP A 206 -37.07 -46.68 -17.44
N PRO A 207 -36.96 -46.37 -18.76
CA PRO A 207 -37.54 -45.16 -19.34
C PRO A 207 -39.07 -45.04 -19.21
N TYR A 208 -39.80 -46.17 -19.15
CA TYR A 208 -41.25 -46.18 -18.96
C TYR A 208 -41.63 -45.93 -17.50
N LYS A 209 -40.89 -46.51 -16.55
CA LYS A 209 -41.06 -46.24 -15.11
C LYS A 209 -40.66 -44.82 -14.76
N MET A 210 -39.52 -44.32 -15.26
CA MET A 210 -39.11 -42.92 -15.17
C MET A 210 -40.21 -41.98 -15.70
N LYS A 211 -40.79 -42.27 -16.87
CA LYS A 211 -41.89 -41.47 -17.44
C LYS A 211 -43.14 -41.48 -16.56
N ALA A 212 -43.52 -42.63 -15.99
CA ALA A 212 -44.67 -42.73 -15.09
C ALA A 212 -44.42 -42.00 -13.75
N LEU A 213 -43.22 -42.15 -13.17
CA LEU A 213 -42.79 -41.42 -11.97
C LEU A 213 -42.83 -39.90 -12.19
N LEU A 214 -42.24 -39.40 -13.28
CA LEU A 214 -42.25 -37.98 -13.64
C LEU A 214 -43.66 -37.44 -13.98
N GLN A 215 -44.60 -38.30 -14.39
CA GLN A 215 -46.02 -37.95 -14.53
C GLN A 215 -46.72 -37.87 -13.16
N SER A 216 -46.39 -38.74 -12.20
CA SER A 216 -46.95 -38.72 -10.84
C SER A 216 -46.63 -37.44 -10.06
N ILE A 217 -45.54 -36.73 -10.41
CA ILE A 217 -45.18 -35.42 -9.85
C ILE A 217 -46.20 -34.32 -10.24
N ARG A 218 -47.02 -34.53 -11.27
CA ARG A 218 -47.98 -33.54 -11.80
C ARG A 218 -49.43 -33.75 -11.36
N SER A 219 -49.75 -34.89 -10.74
CA SER A 219 -51.03 -35.13 -10.06
C SER A 219 -50.92 -34.72 -8.60
N GLU A 220 -51.99 -34.12 -8.07
CA GLU A 220 -51.98 -33.30 -6.85
C GLU A 220 -51.81 -34.09 -5.52
N GLU A 221 -51.66 -33.32 -4.45
CA GLU A 221 -51.85 -33.65 -3.03
C GLU A 221 -50.93 -34.69 -2.34
N ALA A 222 -50.04 -34.14 -1.51
CA ALA A 222 -49.58 -34.63 -0.20
C ALA A 222 -49.62 -36.16 0.10
N ALA A 223 -48.52 -36.83 -0.20
CA ALA A 223 -48.01 -37.93 0.61
C ALA A 223 -46.57 -37.63 1.04
N ASP A 224 -46.40 -37.04 2.23
CA ASP A 224 -45.11 -36.57 2.77
C ASP A 224 -44.06 -37.68 3.03
N GLU A 225 -44.44 -38.94 2.81
CA GLU A 225 -43.65 -40.13 3.18
C GLU A 225 -42.67 -40.61 2.10
N VAL A 226 -42.90 -40.27 0.82
CA VAL A 226 -41.98 -40.53 -0.32
C VAL A 226 -41.99 -39.39 -1.32
N LYS A 227 -40.78 -38.92 -1.66
CA LYS A 227 -40.50 -37.87 -2.64
C LYS A 227 -39.73 -38.42 -3.84
N VAL A 228 -39.82 -37.72 -4.97
CA VAL A 228 -39.18 -38.12 -6.24
C VAL A 228 -38.24 -37.00 -6.70
N TYR A 229 -36.99 -37.35 -6.98
CA TYR A 229 -35.95 -36.45 -7.51
C TYR A 229 -35.57 -36.85 -8.95
N SER A 230 -35.34 -35.85 -9.80
CA SER A 230 -34.91 -36.03 -11.19
C SER A 230 -33.40 -35.79 -11.29
N LEU A 231 -32.64 -36.79 -11.75
CA LEU A 231 -31.21 -36.68 -12.03
C LEU A 231 -30.94 -36.85 -13.54
N VAL A 232 -29.71 -36.58 -13.98
CA VAL A 232 -29.31 -36.86 -15.37
C VAL A 232 -29.23 -38.38 -15.55
N GLY A 233 -30.14 -38.94 -16.34
CA GLY A 233 -30.20 -40.37 -16.66
C GLY A 233 -30.92 -41.29 -15.65
N ALA A 234 -31.43 -40.76 -14.53
CA ALA A 234 -32.12 -41.56 -13.51
C ALA A 234 -33.20 -40.76 -12.75
N VAL A 235 -34.19 -41.46 -12.19
CA VAL A 235 -35.19 -40.89 -11.27
C VAL A 235 -35.07 -41.58 -9.92
N VAL A 236 -34.92 -40.80 -8.84
CA VAL A 236 -34.68 -41.34 -7.48
C VAL A 236 -35.93 -41.19 -6.62
N LEU A 237 -36.44 -42.29 -6.07
CA LEU A 237 -37.45 -42.28 -5.02
C LEU A 237 -36.75 -42.26 -3.65
N VAL A 238 -37.17 -41.38 -2.76
CA VAL A 238 -36.60 -41.25 -1.40
C VAL A 238 -37.72 -41.19 -0.37
N GLY A 239 -37.67 -42.05 0.65
CA GLY A 239 -38.61 -42.04 1.76
C GLY A 239 -38.66 -43.37 2.52
N LYS A 240 -39.77 -43.65 3.22
CA LYS A 240 -39.91 -44.89 4.01
C LYS A 240 -39.85 -46.15 3.13
N CYS A 241 -39.05 -47.14 3.54
CA CYS A 241 -38.79 -48.37 2.76
C CYS A 241 -40.07 -49.07 2.27
N ALA A 242 -41.08 -49.19 3.12
CA ALA A 242 -42.35 -49.82 2.77
C ALA A 242 -43.13 -49.05 1.69
N GLU A 243 -43.16 -47.72 1.74
CA GLU A 243 -43.89 -46.87 0.80
C GLU A 243 -43.14 -46.74 -0.54
N VAL A 244 -41.79 -46.67 -0.52
CA VAL A 244 -40.98 -46.74 -1.76
C VAL A 244 -41.25 -48.05 -2.50
N ASN A 245 -41.15 -49.19 -1.78
CA ASN A 245 -41.39 -50.51 -2.37
C ASN A 245 -42.84 -50.69 -2.86
N ARG A 246 -43.82 -50.12 -2.16
CA ARG A 246 -45.23 -50.11 -2.59
C ARG A 246 -45.41 -49.37 -3.93
N ARG A 247 -44.83 -48.17 -4.07
CA ARG A 247 -44.91 -47.39 -5.32
C ARG A 247 -44.21 -48.08 -6.50
N LEU A 248 -43.12 -48.81 -6.25
CA LEU A 248 -42.47 -49.62 -7.27
C LEU A 248 -43.37 -50.79 -7.73
N ALA A 249 -44.03 -51.48 -6.80
CA ALA A 249 -44.98 -52.54 -7.14
C ALA A 249 -46.22 -52.02 -7.93
N ASP A 250 -46.73 -50.83 -7.59
CA ASP A 250 -47.82 -50.18 -8.34
C ASP A 250 -47.43 -49.87 -9.80
N LEU A 251 -46.14 -49.59 -10.06
CA LEU A 251 -45.59 -49.38 -11.40
C LEU A 251 -45.46 -50.68 -12.21
N ASP A 252 -45.02 -51.77 -11.58
CA ASP A 252 -44.95 -53.09 -12.23
C ASP A 252 -46.36 -53.61 -12.63
N VAL A 253 -47.34 -53.45 -11.73
CA VAL A 253 -48.75 -53.82 -12.00
C VAL A 253 -49.36 -52.99 -13.14
N SER A 254 -48.91 -51.75 -13.35
CA SER A 254 -49.41 -50.88 -14.41
C SER A 254 -48.68 -51.04 -15.76
N GLN A 255 -47.44 -51.56 -15.79
CA GLN A 255 -46.82 -52.06 -17.03
C GLN A 255 -47.62 -53.23 -17.63
N GLY A 256 -48.03 -54.21 -16.80
CA GLY A 256 -48.74 -55.42 -17.22
C GLY A 256 -50.11 -55.22 -17.89
N LYS A 257 -50.62 -53.98 -17.97
CA LYS A 257 -51.86 -53.61 -18.69
C LYS A 257 -51.65 -52.72 -19.92
N ARG A 258 -50.42 -52.29 -20.23
CA ARG A 258 -50.13 -51.32 -21.31
C ARG A 258 -49.48 -51.90 -22.56
N GLN A 259 -49.30 -53.22 -22.65
CA GLN A 259 -48.65 -53.87 -23.79
C GLN A 259 -49.60 -54.16 -24.98
N GLY A 260 -50.76 -53.52 -25.03
CA GLY A 260 -51.73 -53.63 -26.13
C GLY A 260 -52.12 -52.26 -26.68
N SER A 261 -51.94 -52.08 -27.99
CA SER A 261 -52.36 -50.92 -28.80
C SER A 261 -51.77 -49.55 -28.43
N LEU A 262 -50.81 -49.09 -29.23
CA LEU A 262 -50.75 -47.70 -29.71
C LEU A 262 -49.88 -47.62 -30.98
N SER A 263 -50.41 -47.09 -32.07
CA SER A 263 -49.71 -46.99 -33.36
C SER A 263 -49.95 -45.64 -34.04
N SER A 264 -48.89 -45.02 -34.53
CA SER A 264 -48.92 -43.95 -35.55
C SER A 264 -49.68 -42.65 -35.21
N GLU A 265 -49.33 -42.00 -34.10
CA GLU A 265 -49.41 -40.53 -34.04
C GLU A 265 -48.02 -39.93 -34.28
N ALA A 266 -47.93 -38.93 -35.17
CA ALA A 266 -46.67 -38.25 -35.45
C ALA A 266 -46.33 -37.27 -34.32
N GLN A 267 -45.26 -37.56 -33.58
CA GLN A 267 -44.83 -36.73 -32.45
C GLN A 267 -43.73 -35.74 -32.89
N THR A 268 -43.47 -34.73 -32.06
CA THR A 268 -42.35 -33.80 -32.24
C THR A 268 -41.53 -33.75 -30.96
N ILE A 269 -40.24 -34.03 -31.06
CA ILE A 269 -39.28 -33.94 -29.95
C ILE A 269 -38.30 -32.80 -30.24
N VAL A 270 -37.91 -32.06 -29.21
CA VAL A 270 -36.92 -30.98 -29.29
C VAL A 270 -35.69 -31.37 -28.49
N ARG A 271 -34.59 -31.72 -29.18
CA ARG A 271 -33.27 -31.92 -28.57
C ARG A 271 -32.55 -30.58 -28.51
N ARG A 272 -31.68 -30.38 -27.52
CA ARG A 272 -30.77 -29.22 -27.46
C ARG A 272 -29.33 -29.71 -27.52
N LEU A 273 -28.59 -29.26 -28.52
CA LEU A 273 -27.19 -29.62 -28.79
C LEU A 273 -26.21 -28.49 -28.43
N GLY A 274 -26.71 -27.24 -28.32
CA GLY A 274 -25.86 -26.05 -28.30
C GLY A 274 -25.48 -25.60 -29.71
N GLU A 275 -25.18 -24.32 -29.90
CA GLU A 275 -25.09 -23.75 -31.25
C GLU A 275 -23.86 -24.25 -32.04
N ALA A 276 -22.69 -24.31 -31.39
CA ALA A 276 -21.47 -24.78 -32.04
C ALA A 276 -21.55 -26.26 -32.45
N LYS A 277 -21.96 -27.15 -31.54
CA LYS A 277 -22.18 -28.57 -31.83
C LYS A 277 -23.27 -28.78 -32.90
N LEU A 278 -24.35 -27.98 -32.86
CA LEU A 278 -25.38 -28.03 -33.90
C LEU A 278 -24.82 -27.64 -35.27
N ARG A 279 -24.06 -26.54 -35.41
CA ARG A 279 -23.47 -26.14 -36.70
C ARG A 279 -22.51 -27.21 -37.24
N LEU A 280 -21.65 -27.77 -36.38
CA LEU A 280 -20.73 -28.85 -36.72
C LEU A 280 -21.46 -30.10 -37.24
N LEU A 281 -22.53 -30.54 -36.57
CA LEU A 281 -23.20 -31.81 -36.85
C LEU A 281 -24.39 -31.70 -37.82
N LEU A 282 -24.99 -30.53 -38.08
CA LEU A 282 -26.27 -30.41 -38.80
C LEU A 282 -26.25 -31.02 -40.20
N LYS A 283 -25.13 -30.87 -40.93
CA LYS A 283 -24.92 -31.46 -42.27
C LYS A 283 -24.96 -32.99 -42.21
N ASP A 284 -24.30 -33.54 -41.21
CA ASP A 284 -24.12 -34.98 -40.97
C ASP A 284 -25.33 -35.65 -40.31
N ILE A 285 -26.11 -34.90 -39.52
CA ILE A 285 -27.39 -35.34 -38.97
C ILE A 285 -28.43 -35.41 -40.09
N LYS A 286 -28.58 -34.34 -40.89
CA LYS A 286 -29.48 -34.36 -42.06
C LYS A 286 -29.13 -35.49 -43.02
N CYS A 287 -27.87 -35.60 -43.45
CA CYS A 287 -27.43 -36.65 -44.35
C CYS A 287 -27.60 -38.07 -43.77
N GLY A 288 -27.64 -38.23 -42.44
CA GLY A 288 -27.99 -39.50 -41.78
C GLY A 288 -29.49 -39.79 -41.84
N VAL A 289 -30.33 -38.81 -41.50
CA VAL A 289 -31.79 -38.95 -41.50
C VAL A 289 -32.34 -39.12 -42.92
N ASP A 290 -31.90 -38.28 -43.87
CA ASP A 290 -32.30 -38.34 -45.29
C ASP A 290 -31.99 -39.70 -45.96
N LYS A 291 -31.06 -40.49 -45.39
CA LYS A 291 -30.67 -41.82 -45.86
C LYS A 291 -31.28 -42.99 -45.07
N GLY A 292 -31.63 -42.79 -43.80
CA GLY A 292 -32.02 -43.86 -42.88
C GLY A 292 -33.47 -43.82 -42.39
N PHE A 293 -34.08 -42.63 -42.33
CA PHE A 293 -35.36 -42.41 -41.64
C PHE A 293 -36.20 -41.35 -42.39
N PRO A 294 -36.68 -41.67 -43.61
CA PRO A 294 -37.28 -40.67 -44.52
C PRO A 294 -38.62 -40.08 -44.04
N GLU A 295 -39.27 -40.67 -43.02
CA GLU A 295 -40.46 -40.09 -42.40
C GLU A 295 -40.13 -39.04 -41.32
N VAL A 296 -38.88 -39.00 -40.83
CA VAL A 296 -38.44 -38.06 -39.80
C VAL A 296 -37.95 -36.75 -40.41
N LYS A 297 -38.65 -35.65 -40.12
CA LYS A 297 -38.26 -34.30 -40.53
C LYS A 297 -37.37 -33.64 -39.49
N VAL A 298 -36.19 -33.19 -39.93
CA VAL A 298 -35.20 -32.49 -39.11
C VAL A 298 -35.26 -30.99 -39.39
N THR A 299 -35.65 -30.19 -38.39
CA THR A 299 -35.66 -28.72 -38.50
C THR A 299 -34.87 -28.08 -37.36
N PRO A 300 -33.89 -27.19 -37.64
CA PRO A 300 -33.21 -26.45 -36.58
C PRO A 300 -34.17 -25.47 -35.91
N GLY A 301 -34.04 -25.31 -34.59
CA GLY A 301 -34.74 -24.33 -33.78
C GLY A 301 -33.81 -23.24 -33.25
N GLU A 302 -34.35 -22.39 -32.39
CA GLU A 302 -33.62 -21.30 -31.71
C GLU A 302 -32.59 -21.85 -30.70
N ALA A 303 -31.52 -21.08 -30.42
CA ALA A 303 -30.57 -21.32 -29.33
C ALA A 303 -29.98 -22.76 -29.26
N GLY A 304 -29.59 -23.31 -30.41
CA GLY A 304 -28.96 -24.63 -30.52
C GLY A 304 -29.93 -25.82 -30.39
N GLN A 305 -31.22 -25.61 -30.68
CA GLN A 305 -32.24 -26.67 -30.69
C GLN A 305 -32.33 -27.39 -32.03
N LEU A 306 -32.75 -28.65 -31.98
CA LEU A 306 -33.11 -29.48 -33.13
C LEU A 306 -34.50 -30.08 -32.89
N ARG A 307 -35.44 -29.83 -33.80
CA ARG A 307 -36.79 -30.38 -33.77
C ARG A 307 -36.87 -31.56 -34.73
N LEU A 308 -37.22 -32.73 -34.19
CA LEU A 308 -37.42 -33.98 -34.91
C LEU A 308 -38.93 -34.28 -34.91
N SER A 309 -39.53 -34.51 -36.07
CA SER A 309 -40.95 -34.92 -36.15
C SER A 309 -41.18 -36.08 -37.11
N GLY A 310 -41.97 -37.06 -36.68
CA GLY A 310 -42.10 -38.38 -37.33
C GLY A 310 -42.74 -39.41 -36.39
N SER A 311 -42.54 -40.71 -36.66
CA SER A 311 -43.01 -41.79 -35.79
C SER A 311 -42.16 -41.90 -34.51
N VAL A 312 -42.75 -42.35 -33.40
CA VAL A 312 -42.05 -42.43 -32.09
C VAL A 312 -40.82 -43.35 -32.15
N GLU A 313 -40.93 -44.48 -32.84
CA GLU A 313 -39.81 -45.42 -32.98
C GLU A 313 -38.66 -44.87 -33.83
N GLU A 314 -38.95 -44.15 -34.91
CA GLU A 314 -37.89 -43.56 -35.73
C GLU A 314 -37.26 -42.34 -35.07
N ILE A 315 -38.04 -41.49 -34.38
CA ILE A 315 -37.47 -40.39 -33.61
C ILE A 315 -36.49 -40.92 -32.55
N LEU A 316 -36.81 -42.01 -31.85
CA LEU A 316 -35.89 -42.62 -30.87
C LEU A 316 -34.61 -43.18 -31.52
N LYS A 317 -34.71 -43.80 -32.70
CA LYS A 317 -33.54 -44.28 -33.47
C LYS A 317 -32.67 -43.12 -33.98
N VAL A 318 -33.30 -42.02 -34.43
CA VAL A 318 -32.62 -40.79 -34.85
C VAL A 318 -31.98 -40.07 -33.66
N ASP A 319 -32.64 -40.00 -32.51
CA ASP A 319 -32.10 -39.37 -31.30
C ASP A 319 -30.91 -40.16 -30.73
N GLN A 320 -30.95 -41.50 -30.78
CA GLN A 320 -29.78 -42.33 -30.47
C GLN A 320 -28.63 -42.07 -31.47
N MET A 321 -28.89 -42.05 -32.79
CA MET A 321 -27.88 -41.71 -33.79
C MET A 321 -27.26 -40.31 -33.54
N ILE A 322 -28.06 -39.34 -33.08
CA ILE A 322 -27.56 -38.01 -32.72
C ILE A 322 -26.72 -38.07 -31.45
N SER A 323 -27.10 -38.84 -30.43
CA SER A 323 -26.26 -39.10 -29.24
C SER A 323 -24.92 -39.74 -29.61
N ASP A 324 -24.94 -40.75 -30.49
CA ASP A 324 -23.73 -41.44 -30.94
C ASP A 324 -22.79 -40.48 -31.69
N LYS A 325 -23.34 -39.58 -32.53
CA LYS A 325 -22.56 -38.52 -33.20
C LYS A 325 -22.10 -37.41 -32.26
N GLU A 326 -22.88 -37.07 -31.24
CA GLU A 326 -22.53 -36.07 -30.23
C GLU A 326 -21.37 -36.55 -29.35
N ASN A 327 -21.33 -37.86 -29.03
CA ASN A 327 -20.24 -38.51 -28.30
C ASN A 327 -18.92 -38.59 -29.10
N LEU A 328 -18.95 -38.34 -30.42
CA LEU A 328 -17.75 -38.23 -31.27
C LEU A 328 -17.22 -36.79 -31.37
N VAL A 329 -17.93 -35.80 -30.83
CA VAL A 329 -17.46 -34.40 -30.81
C VAL A 329 -16.45 -34.21 -29.68
N LEU A 330 -15.20 -33.95 -30.07
CA LEU A 330 -14.14 -33.55 -29.17
C LEU A 330 -14.31 -32.06 -28.81
N GLU A 331 -14.04 -31.73 -27.54
CA GLU A 331 -14.10 -30.36 -26.99
C GLU A 331 -12.73 -29.98 -26.42
N LYS A 332 -12.15 -28.86 -26.87
CA LYS A 332 -10.96 -28.23 -26.25
C LYS A 332 -11.36 -26.90 -25.64
N VAL A 333 -10.93 -26.66 -24.40
CA VAL A 333 -11.24 -25.45 -23.62
C VAL A 333 -10.00 -24.59 -23.44
N VAL A 334 -10.14 -23.28 -23.60
CA VAL A 334 -9.08 -22.29 -23.32
C VAL A 334 -9.61 -21.29 -22.28
N SER A 335 -9.25 -21.52 -21.02
CA SER A 335 -9.74 -20.78 -19.84
C SER A 335 -8.83 -19.62 -19.39
N ASN A 336 -7.59 -19.55 -19.88
CA ASN A 336 -6.60 -18.55 -19.48
C ASN A 336 -6.73 -17.25 -20.29
N LYS A 337 -7.93 -16.64 -20.30
CA LYS A 337 -8.25 -15.40 -21.03
C LYS A 337 -9.06 -14.43 -20.18
N SER A 338 -8.86 -13.13 -20.40
CA SER A 338 -9.52 -12.08 -19.62
C SER A 338 -11.00 -11.94 -20.01
N PRO A 339 -11.92 -11.66 -19.05
CA PRO A 339 -13.32 -11.38 -19.39
C PRO A 339 -13.49 -10.19 -20.34
N HIS A 340 -12.55 -9.25 -20.34
CA HIS A 340 -12.54 -8.11 -21.25
C HIS A 340 -12.19 -8.51 -22.69
N PHE A 341 -11.23 -9.42 -22.89
CA PHE A 341 -10.94 -10.00 -24.21
C PHE A 341 -12.10 -10.88 -24.72
N LEU A 342 -12.70 -11.71 -23.86
CA LEU A 342 -13.88 -12.51 -24.25
C LEU A 342 -15.08 -11.63 -24.62
N THR A 343 -15.27 -10.51 -23.93
CA THR A 343 -16.26 -9.48 -24.31
C THR A 343 -15.91 -8.86 -25.67
N TYR A 344 -14.65 -8.52 -25.93
CA TYR A 344 -14.18 -8.02 -27.24
C TYR A 344 -14.43 -9.01 -28.38
N LEU A 345 -14.12 -10.31 -28.18
CA LEU A 345 -14.40 -11.35 -29.16
C LEU A 345 -15.92 -11.48 -29.39
N ARG A 346 -16.73 -11.39 -28.35
CA ARG A 346 -18.20 -11.45 -28.47
C ARG A 346 -18.79 -10.25 -29.21
N GLU A 347 -18.30 -9.03 -28.93
CA GLU A 347 -18.71 -7.79 -29.59
C GLU A 347 -18.39 -7.78 -31.10
N ASN A 348 -17.22 -8.30 -31.50
CA ASN A 348 -16.70 -8.11 -32.86
C ASN A 348 -16.72 -9.39 -33.73
N TYR A 349 -16.64 -10.57 -33.11
CA TYR A 349 -16.53 -11.87 -33.78
C TYR A 349 -17.58 -12.90 -33.31
N GLY A 350 -18.48 -12.53 -32.39
CA GLY A 350 -19.45 -13.43 -31.78
C GLY A 350 -20.61 -13.87 -32.69
N ALA A 351 -20.72 -13.34 -33.91
CA ALA A 351 -21.65 -13.83 -34.90
C ALA A 351 -21.20 -15.22 -35.44
N PRO A 352 -22.13 -16.17 -35.68
CA PRO A 352 -21.79 -17.54 -36.05
C PRO A 352 -20.81 -17.65 -37.22
N GLY A 353 -19.70 -18.37 -37.00
CA GLY A 353 -18.63 -18.59 -37.99
C GLY A 353 -17.70 -17.40 -38.26
N VAL A 354 -18.00 -16.18 -37.77
CA VAL A 354 -17.19 -14.99 -38.08
C VAL A 354 -15.79 -15.09 -37.50
N LEU A 355 -15.64 -15.46 -36.22
CA LEU A 355 -14.32 -15.72 -35.61
C LEU A 355 -13.50 -16.76 -36.40
N GLY A 356 -14.14 -17.85 -36.84
CA GLY A 356 -13.49 -18.93 -37.59
C GLY A 356 -12.98 -18.48 -38.96
N ASN A 357 -13.81 -17.73 -39.68
CA ASN A 357 -13.49 -17.17 -40.99
C ASN A 357 -12.41 -16.08 -40.92
N SER A 358 -12.42 -15.24 -39.87
CA SER A 358 -11.41 -14.19 -39.68
C SER A 358 -10.02 -14.74 -39.35
N VAL A 359 -9.93 -15.82 -38.57
CA VAL A 359 -8.65 -16.41 -38.15
C VAL A 359 -8.12 -17.44 -39.17
N GLY A 360 -8.99 -18.02 -39.99
CA GLY A 360 -8.62 -19.13 -40.88
C GLY A 360 -8.52 -20.47 -40.13
N LEU A 361 -9.51 -20.75 -39.27
CA LEU A 361 -9.64 -22.06 -38.60
C LEU A 361 -9.95 -23.17 -39.60
N ASP A 362 -9.63 -24.41 -39.24
CA ASP A 362 -9.72 -25.55 -40.17
C ASP A 362 -11.18 -25.99 -40.40
N GLU A 363 -11.52 -26.38 -41.63
CA GLU A 363 -12.90 -26.77 -41.98
C GLU A 363 -13.38 -27.92 -41.08
N GLY A 364 -14.50 -27.71 -40.38
CA GLY A 364 -15.01 -28.63 -39.37
C GLY A 364 -14.52 -28.36 -37.94
N VAL A 365 -14.03 -27.15 -37.65
CA VAL A 365 -13.87 -26.64 -36.28
C VAL A 365 -14.90 -25.53 -36.02
N GLU A 366 -15.63 -25.64 -34.92
CA GLU A 366 -16.63 -24.67 -34.46
C GLU A 366 -16.24 -24.09 -33.11
N VAL A 367 -16.55 -22.81 -32.86
CA VAL A 367 -16.14 -22.08 -31.65
C VAL A 367 -17.34 -21.49 -30.92
N GLU A 368 -17.31 -21.56 -29.58
CA GLU A 368 -18.27 -20.97 -28.66
C GLU A 368 -17.54 -20.08 -27.63
N ILE A 369 -17.98 -18.82 -27.51
CA ILE A 369 -17.37 -17.81 -26.62
C ILE A 369 -18.23 -17.70 -25.36
N ARG A 370 -17.84 -18.36 -24.26
CA ARG A 370 -18.53 -18.25 -22.97
C ARG A 370 -18.00 -17.03 -22.19
N ASP A 371 -18.43 -16.83 -20.95
CA ASP A 371 -18.08 -15.62 -20.16
C ASP A 371 -16.65 -15.64 -19.60
N THR A 372 -16.06 -16.82 -19.45
CA THR A 372 -14.71 -17.03 -18.91
C THR A 372 -13.83 -17.95 -19.76
N GLU A 373 -14.38 -18.57 -20.81
CA GLU A 373 -13.72 -19.65 -21.56
C GLU A 373 -14.07 -19.63 -23.06
N LEU A 374 -13.10 -20.04 -23.89
CA LEU A 374 -13.32 -20.36 -25.31
C LEU A 374 -13.41 -21.88 -25.48
N HIS A 375 -14.47 -22.36 -26.13
CA HIS A 375 -14.70 -23.78 -26.39
C HIS A 375 -14.61 -24.06 -27.89
N PHE A 376 -13.74 -24.98 -28.28
CA PHE A 376 -13.54 -25.42 -29.66
C PHE A 376 -14.10 -26.84 -29.80
N PHE A 377 -14.88 -27.07 -30.86
CA PHE A 377 -15.56 -28.35 -31.14
C PHE A 377 -15.17 -28.89 -32.51
N SER A 378 -14.79 -30.16 -32.59
CA SER A 378 -14.49 -30.84 -33.86
C SER A 378 -14.63 -32.36 -33.78
N LEU A 379 -14.56 -33.03 -34.93
CA LEU A 379 -14.44 -34.48 -35.06
C LEU A 379 -12.98 -34.94 -35.26
N SER A 380 -12.00 -34.04 -35.08
CA SER A 380 -10.56 -34.31 -35.25
C SER A 380 -9.75 -33.57 -34.19
N ALA A 381 -8.89 -34.29 -33.47
CA ALA A 381 -8.03 -33.73 -32.43
C ALA A 381 -6.97 -32.78 -33.02
N ASP A 382 -6.31 -33.18 -34.11
CA ASP A 382 -5.26 -32.39 -34.76
C ASP A 382 -5.76 -31.01 -35.21
N LYS A 383 -7.01 -30.95 -35.69
CA LYS A 383 -7.68 -29.70 -36.08
C LYS A 383 -8.01 -28.80 -34.88
N LEU A 384 -8.37 -29.37 -33.72
CA LEU A 384 -8.59 -28.60 -32.49
C LEU A 384 -7.30 -27.97 -31.97
N GLU A 385 -6.20 -28.72 -32.00
CA GLU A 385 -4.90 -28.23 -31.54
C GLU A 385 -4.44 -27.06 -32.43
N GLY A 386 -4.36 -27.28 -33.74
CA GLY A 386 -3.97 -26.25 -34.70
C GLY A 386 -4.92 -25.04 -34.73
N SER A 387 -6.22 -25.22 -34.44
CA SER A 387 -7.18 -24.11 -34.37
C SER A 387 -7.10 -23.31 -33.06
N ALA A 388 -6.75 -23.94 -31.94
CA ALA A 388 -6.44 -23.21 -30.70
C ALA A 388 -5.16 -22.39 -30.88
N ASP A 389 -4.08 -22.99 -31.39
CA ASP A 389 -2.80 -22.33 -31.67
C ASP A 389 -2.96 -21.14 -32.62
N LYS A 390 -3.81 -21.27 -33.64
CA LYS A 390 -4.16 -20.15 -34.55
C LYS A 390 -4.79 -18.98 -33.79
N ILE A 391 -5.72 -19.21 -32.86
CA ILE A 391 -6.31 -18.13 -32.04
C ILE A 391 -5.26 -17.51 -31.11
N GLU A 392 -4.45 -18.31 -30.43
CA GLU A 392 -3.40 -17.80 -29.51
C GLU A 392 -2.27 -17.05 -30.23
N LYS A 393 -2.05 -17.33 -31.53
CA LYS A 393 -1.12 -16.60 -32.39
C LYS A 393 -1.73 -15.35 -33.02
N HIS A 394 -3.02 -15.36 -33.35
CA HIS A 394 -3.69 -14.24 -34.01
C HIS A 394 -4.12 -13.13 -33.04
N PHE A 395 -4.49 -13.50 -31.81
CA PHE A 395 -4.92 -12.58 -30.77
C PHE A 395 -3.99 -12.60 -29.56
N SER A 396 -3.77 -11.42 -28.98
CA SER A 396 -3.05 -11.23 -27.74
C SER A 396 -3.99 -10.62 -26.69
N ASP A 397 -3.77 -10.98 -25.42
CA ASP A 397 -4.53 -10.55 -24.25
C ASP A 397 -3.53 -10.47 -23.09
N ILE A 398 -3.02 -9.27 -22.81
CA ILE A 398 -1.93 -9.04 -21.87
C ILE A 398 -2.30 -7.97 -20.84
N LYS A 399 -1.81 -8.15 -19.61
CA LYS A 399 -1.82 -7.13 -18.57
C LYS A 399 -0.43 -6.49 -18.50
N VAL A 400 -0.37 -5.16 -18.59
CA VAL A 400 0.87 -4.38 -18.48
C VAL A 400 0.77 -3.53 -17.21
N ASP A 401 1.63 -3.83 -16.25
CA ASP A 401 1.77 -3.06 -15.01
C ASP A 401 2.75 -1.90 -15.26
N ILE A 402 2.44 -0.69 -14.77
CA ILE A 402 3.22 0.52 -15.04
C ILE A 402 4.01 0.92 -13.78
N PRO A 403 5.36 0.82 -13.79
CA PRO A 403 6.18 1.14 -12.63
C PRO A 403 6.05 2.59 -12.15
N ASP A 404 6.28 2.80 -10.85
CA ASP A 404 6.38 4.08 -10.13
C ASP A 404 5.20 5.07 -10.27
N CYS A 405 4.15 4.69 -11.01
CA CYS A 405 2.91 5.44 -11.11
C CYS A 405 1.98 5.10 -9.95
N SER A 406 1.31 6.10 -9.37
CA SER A 406 0.22 5.91 -8.39
C SER A 406 -1.17 5.91 -9.03
N PHE A 407 -1.26 6.41 -10.26
CA PHE A 407 -2.41 6.36 -11.16
C PHE A 407 -1.90 6.53 -12.60
N ILE A 408 -2.65 6.04 -13.58
CA ILE A 408 -2.31 6.21 -15.00
C ILE A 408 -2.60 7.65 -15.42
N THR A 409 -1.60 8.33 -15.99
CA THR A 409 -1.71 9.75 -16.33
C THR A 409 -2.71 9.99 -17.47
N PRO A 410 -3.34 11.18 -17.53
CA PRO A 410 -4.17 11.57 -18.66
C PRO A 410 -3.40 11.52 -20.00
N GLU A 411 -2.11 11.89 -19.98
CA GLU A 411 -1.22 11.90 -21.15
C GLU A 411 -1.03 10.51 -21.76
N LEU A 412 -0.78 9.48 -20.93
CA LEU A 412 -0.67 8.10 -21.41
C LEU A 412 -2.02 7.59 -21.93
N ARG A 413 -3.11 7.90 -21.21
CA ARG A 413 -4.47 7.56 -21.68
C ARG A 413 -4.76 8.19 -23.04
N GLU A 414 -4.40 9.45 -23.26
CA GLU A 414 -4.62 10.15 -24.53
C GLU A 414 -3.74 9.57 -25.66
N LYS A 415 -2.45 9.30 -25.40
CA LYS A 415 -1.58 8.57 -26.36
C LYS A 415 -2.19 7.22 -26.76
N LEU A 416 -2.67 6.43 -25.80
CA LEU A 416 -3.28 5.12 -26.06
C LEU A 416 -4.63 5.23 -26.80
N VAL A 417 -5.51 6.17 -26.44
CA VAL A 417 -6.76 6.42 -27.19
C VAL A 417 -6.45 6.81 -28.63
N SER A 418 -5.50 7.74 -28.83
CA SER A 418 -5.10 8.21 -30.16
C SER A 418 -4.56 7.06 -31.03
N LYS A 419 -3.62 6.27 -30.52
CA LYS A 419 -3.02 5.15 -31.27
C LYS A 419 -4.02 4.01 -31.51
N ALA A 420 -4.88 3.68 -30.55
CA ALA A 420 -5.93 2.70 -30.74
C ALA A 420 -6.95 3.14 -31.81
N ASN A 421 -7.33 4.43 -31.83
CA ASN A 421 -8.21 4.97 -32.88
C ASN A 421 -7.56 4.96 -34.26
N GLU A 422 -6.25 5.22 -34.36
CA GLU A 422 -5.48 5.10 -35.61
C GLU A 422 -5.50 3.66 -36.15
N MET A 423 -5.21 2.67 -35.30
CA MET A 423 -5.18 1.26 -35.69
C MET A 423 -6.59 0.70 -35.99
N ASN A 424 -7.61 1.17 -35.27
CA ASN A 424 -9.01 0.81 -35.50
C ASN A 424 -9.67 1.54 -36.68
N ALA A 425 -8.97 2.41 -37.41
CA ALA A 425 -9.56 3.28 -38.44
C ALA A 425 -10.12 2.54 -39.68
N ARG A 426 -9.88 1.23 -39.81
CA ARG A 426 -10.44 0.38 -40.89
C ARG A 426 -11.25 -0.82 -40.37
N GLU A 427 -10.79 -1.42 -39.29
CA GLU A 427 -11.29 -2.66 -38.71
C GLU A 427 -10.97 -2.63 -37.20
N PHE A 428 -11.86 -3.13 -36.34
CA PHE A 428 -11.72 -3.00 -34.89
C PHE A 428 -10.76 -4.04 -34.29
N ARG A 429 -9.47 -3.79 -34.50
CA ARG A 429 -8.36 -4.71 -34.24
C ARG A 429 -7.87 -4.71 -32.80
N VAL A 430 -8.04 -3.62 -32.04
CA VAL A 430 -7.48 -3.51 -30.69
C VAL A 430 -8.36 -2.73 -29.73
N LYS A 431 -8.45 -3.19 -28.48
CA LYS A 431 -9.15 -2.52 -27.38
C LYS A 431 -8.26 -2.56 -26.14
N PHE A 432 -8.42 -1.58 -25.26
CA PHE A 432 -7.70 -1.57 -23.99
C PHE A 432 -8.60 -1.11 -22.84
N VAL A 433 -8.30 -1.59 -21.64
CA VAL A 433 -8.96 -1.22 -20.40
C VAL A 433 -7.90 -0.77 -19.41
N VAL A 434 -8.07 0.45 -18.89
CA VAL A 434 -7.26 0.99 -17.79
C VAL A 434 -7.85 0.47 -16.48
N GLY A 435 -7.05 -0.29 -15.73
CA GLY A 435 -7.41 -0.79 -14.41
C GLY A 435 -7.43 0.29 -13.34
N SER A 436 -7.93 -0.07 -12.16
CA SER A 436 -7.89 0.76 -10.95
C SER A 436 -6.57 0.63 -10.16
N ASP A 437 -5.70 -0.27 -10.59
CA ASP A 437 -4.53 -0.82 -9.90
C ASP A 437 -3.21 -0.44 -10.60
N THR A 438 -3.18 0.69 -11.32
CA THR A 438 -2.04 1.20 -12.13
C THR A 438 -1.69 0.37 -13.37
N THR A 439 -2.59 -0.53 -13.77
CA THR A 439 -2.37 -1.46 -14.89
C THR A 439 -3.19 -1.13 -16.13
N VAL A 440 -2.74 -1.61 -17.28
CA VAL A 440 -3.48 -1.56 -18.55
C VAL A 440 -3.61 -2.97 -19.10
N SER A 441 -4.84 -3.43 -19.31
CA SER A 441 -5.13 -4.62 -20.11
C SER A 441 -5.20 -4.23 -21.58
N LEU A 442 -4.33 -4.79 -22.41
CA LEU A 442 -4.30 -4.63 -23.87
C LEU A 442 -4.77 -5.93 -24.51
N PHE A 443 -5.76 -5.87 -25.40
CA PHE A 443 -6.31 -7.08 -26.01
C PHE A 443 -6.89 -6.83 -27.41
N GLY A 444 -6.70 -7.81 -28.30
CA GLY A 444 -7.00 -7.67 -29.72
C GLY A 444 -6.02 -8.46 -30.58
N HIS A 445 -5.82 -8.04 -31.83
CA HIS A 445 -4.87 -8.63 -32.77
C HIS A 445 -3.43 -8.47 -32.24
N ALA A 446 -2.61 -9.50 -32.40
CA ALA A 446 -1.32 -9.58 -31.72
C ALA A 446 -0.34 -8.46 -32.14
N GLU A 447 -0.36 -8.03 -33.41
CA GLU A 447 0.51 -6.98 -33.94
C GLU A 447 0.15 -5.59 -33.36
N GLU A 448 -1.13 -5.24 -33.36
CA GLU A 448 -1.65 -3.98 -32.81
C GLU A 448 -1.56 -3.91 -31.27
N VAL A 449 -1.66 -5.06 -30.57
CA VAL A 449 -1.45 -5.14 -29.12
C VAL A 449 0.01 -4.88 -28.76
N GLU A 450 0.97 -5.46 -29.49
CA GLU A 450 2.40 -5.21 -29.25
C GLU A 450 2.76 -3.73 -29.56
N GLN A 451 2.15 -3.12 -30.59
CA GLN A 451 2.28 -1.67 -30.84
C GLN A 451 1.75 -0.78 -29.70
N LEU A 452 0.65 -1.14 -29.04
CA LEU A 452 0.20 -0.40 -27.84
C LEU A 452 1.12 -0.60 -26.64
N LYS A 453 1.67 -1.81 -26.47
CA LYS A 453 2.65 -2.13 -25.43
C LYS A 453 3.95 -1.33 -25.63
N ASP A 454 4.45 -1.21 -26.85
CA ASP A 454 5.59 -0.34 -27.19
C ASP A 454 5.32 1.13 -26.82
N VAL A 455 4.10 1.64 -27.02
CA VAL A 455 3.71 2.99 -26.57
C VAL A 455 3.75 3.13 -25.04
N ILE A 456 3.36 2.09 -24.28
CA ILE A 456 3.50 2.08 -22.82
C ILE A 456 4.99 2.02 -22.42
N SER A 457 5.77 1.11 -23.01
CA SER A 457 7.20 0.96 -22.70
C SER A 457 8.00 2.23 -23.01
N GLN A 458 7.74 2.88 -24.16
CA GLN A 458 8.34 4.18 -24.48
C GLN A 458 7.88 5.26 -23.50
N PHE A 459 6.60 5.28 -23.08
CA PHE A 459 6.14 6.24 -22.06
C PHE A 459 6.81 6.01 -20.70
N VAL A 460 7.02 4.77 -20.27
CA VAL A 460 7.76 4.47 -19.02
C VAL A 460 9.19 5.00 -19.12
N LEU A 461 9.88 4.78 -20.25
CA LEU A 461 11.22 5.34 -20.51
C LEU A 461 11.23 6.88 -20.59
N ASP A 462 10.18 7.49 -21.16
CA ASP A 462 9.98 8.95 -21.21
C ASP A 462 9.81 9.58 -19.81
N GLN A 463 9.33 8.81 -18.83
CA GLN A 463 9.06 9.25 -17.45
C GLN A 463 10.21 8.99 -16.46
N VAL A 464 11.19 8.15 -16.80
CA VAL A 464 12.39 7.93 -15.96
C VAL A 464 13.05 9.28 -15.64
N SER A 465 13.29 9.54 -14.36
CA SER A 465 13.98 10.76 -13.93
C SER A 465 15.46 10.70 -14.33
N ILE A 466 15.90 11.65 -15.15
CA ILE A 466 17.31 11.76 -15.58
C ILE A 466 17.93 13.07 -15.09
N ARG A 467 19.26 13.12 -15.09
CA ARG A 467 20.04 14.33 -14.82
C ARG A 467 20.75 14.83 -16.07
N GLY A 468 20.25 15.92 -16.66
CA GLY A 468 20.87 16.64 -17.77
C GLY A 468 21.78 17.77 -17.27
N LYS A 469 22.79 18.17 -18.05
CA LYS A 469 23.61 19.38 -17.76
C LYS A 469 23.56 20.37 -18.92
N ILE A 470 23.51 21.65 -18.57
CA ILE A 470 23.55 22.80 -19.48
C ILE A 470 24.51 23.84 -18.92
N THR A 471 25.44 24.32 -19.74
CA THR A 471 26.31 25.45 -19.40
C THR A 471 25.69 26.74 -19.91
N LEU A 472 25.59 27.74 -19.04
CA LEU A 472 25.06 29.06 -19.36
C LEU A 472 26.16 29.94 -19.97
N PRO A 473 25.84 30.86 -20.90
CA PRO A 473 26.80 31.79 -21.49
C PRO A 473 27.23 32.90 -20.51
N PHE A 474 26.38 33.27 -19.56
CA PHE A 474 26.62 34.35 -18.58
C PHE A 474 26.25 33.88 -17.15
N PRO A 475 27.03 34.19 -16.10
CA PRO A 475 26.75 33.71 -14.74
C PRO A 475 25.47 34.24 -14.11
N GLU A 476 25.03 35.44 -14.47
CA GLU A 476 23.88 36.14 -13.89
C GLU A 476 22.58 35.35 -14.11
N LEU A 477 22.48 34.69 -15.28
CA LEU A 477 21.35 33.86 -15.69
C LEU A 477 21.02 32.72 -14.72
N LEU A 478 21.93 32.35 -13.81
CA LEU A 478 21.65 31.34 -12.76
C LEU A 478 20.47 31.72 -11.86
N GLN A 479 20.14 33.01 -11.72
CA GLN A 479 18.99 33.46 -10.93
C GLN A 479 17.75 33.73 -11.79
N ASP A 480 17.93 34.30 -12.99
CA ASP A 480 16.81 34.69 -13.88
C ASP A 480 16.30 33.56 -14.78
N LEU A 481 16.91 32.36 -14.75
CA LEU A 481 16.57 31.25 -15.67
C LEU A 481 15.06 30.91 -15.68
N PRO A 482 14.32 30.86 -14.54
CA PRO A 482 12.88 30.58 -14.56
C PRO A 482 12.06 31.67 -15.27
N ASP A 483 12.36 32.95 -15.00
CA ASP A 483 11.70 34.09 -15.64
C ASP A 483 12.00 34.13 -17.16
N LEU A 484 13.21 33.75 -17.54
CA LEU A 484 13.67 33.69 -18.93
C LEU A 484 12.97 32.56 -19.72
N LEU A 485 12.83 31.37 -19.11
CA LEU A 485 12.05 30.27 -19.66
C LEU A 485 10.57 30.67 -19.82
N GLN A 486 10.01 31.38 -18.83
CA GLN A 486 8.64 31.88 -18.88
C GLN A 486 8.43 32.94 -19.99
N LEU A 487 9.35 33.89 -20.16
CA LEU A 487 9.33 34.88 -21.27
C LEU A 487 9.35 34.23 -22.67
N HIS A 488 9.94 33.04 -22.77
CA HIS A 488 10.03 32.28 -24.01
C HIS A 488 8.94 31.20 -24.18
N ASN A 489 7.98 31.11 -23.25
CA ASN A 489 6.92 30.08 -23.22
C ASN A 489 7.49 28.64 -23.27
N ILE A 490 8.65 28.41 -22.66
CA ILE A 490 9.21 27.06 -22.50
C ILE A 490 8.55 26.44 -21.26
N ASP A 491 7.77 25.38 -21.46
CA ASP A 491 7.27 24.57 -20.34
C ASP A 491 8.44 23.83 -19.68
N PHE A 492 8.54 23.98 -18.35
CA PHE A 492 9.49 23.29 -17.50
C PHE A 492 8.81 22.61 -16.29
N ALA A 493 7.49 22.43 -16.33
CA ALA A 493 6.76 21.71 -15.29
C ALA A 493 7.30 20.28 -15.13
N GLY A 494 7.60 19.90 -13.88
CA GLY A 494 8.24 18.61 -13.56
C GLY A 494 9.76 18.58 -13.73
N VAL A 495 10.41 19.68 -14.13
CA VAL A 495 11.88 19.79 -14.20
C VAL A 495 12.40 20.72 -13.10
N ILE A 496 13.34 20.20 -12.30
CA ILE A 496 14.03 20.90 -11.21
C ILE A 496 15.41 21.36 -11.70
N PHE A 497 15.80 22.59 -11.35
CA PHE A 497 17.06 23.19 -11.76
C PHE A 497 18.01 23.34 -10.56
N HIS A 498 19.12 22.61 -10.58
CA HIS A 498 20.15 22.60 -9.55
C HIS A 498 21.41 23.36 -10.02
N PRO A 499 21.79 24.49 -9.40
CA PRO A 499 22.99 25.23 -9.79
C PRO A 499 24.28 24.49 -9.38
N VAL A 500 25.16 24.20 -10.34
CA VAL A 500 26.41 23.46 -10.11
C VAL A 500 27.51 24.42 -9.66
N LEU A 501 27.61 24.64 -8.35
CA LEU A 501 28.52 25.61 -7.73
C LEU A 501 30.03 25.29 -7.83
N SER A 502 30.41 24.16 -8.44
CA SER A 502 31.80 23.66 -8.49
C SER A 502 32.43 23.70 -9.90
N SER A 503 31.70 24.15 -10.93
CA SER A 503 32.20 24.18 -12.32
C SER A 503 32.76 25.56 -12.71
N ALA A 504 33.90 25.56 -13.40
CA ALA A 504 34.59 26.78 -13.88
C ALA A 504 33.80 27.59 -14.95
N LYS A 505 32.66 27.08 -15.41
CA LYS A 505 31.64 27.81 -16.18
C LYS A 505 30.30 27.68 -15.44
N PRO A 506 29.43 28.70 -15.42
CA PRO A 506 28.12 28.62 -14.79
C PRO A 506 27.31 27.49 -15.44
N THR A 507 26.94 26.48 -14.65
CA THR A 507 26.31 25.24 -15.16
C THR A 507 25.11 24.90 -14.28
N VAL A 508 24.04 24.42 -14.91
CA VAL A 508 22.82 23.95 -14.24
C VAL A 508 22.64 22.48 -14.56
N GLU A 509 22.35 21.69 -13.53
CA GLU A 509 21.88 20.31 -13.66
C GLU A 509 20.35 20.31 -13.61
N LEU A 510 19.72 19.65 -14.57
CA LEU A 510 18.27 19.55 -14.73
C LEU A 510 17.84 18.14 -14.33
N GLU A 511 16.93 18.03 -13.38
CA GLU A 511 16.42 16.75 -12.86
C GLU A 511 14.91 16.64 -13.09
N GLY A 512 14.46 15.51 -13.65
CA GLY A 512 13.05 15.27 -13.96
C GLY A 512 12.85 14.25 -15.09
N PRO A 513 11.61 14.04 -15.56
CA PRO A 513 11.28 13.08 -16.61
C PRO A 513 12.13 13.24 -17.87
N SER A 514 12.66 12.13 -18.39
CA SER A 514 13.54 12.07 -19.57
C SER A 514 13.04 12.90 -20.75
N SER A 515 11.76 12.76 -21.08
CA SER A 515 11.09 13.54 -22.13
C SER A 515 11.18 15.06 -21.88
N LYS A 516 10.73 15.52 -20.71
CA LYS A 516 10.72 16.94 -20.32
C LYS A 516 12.13 17.53 -20.19
N VAL A 517 13.07 16.81 -19.57
CA VAL A 517 14.47 17.28 -19.43
C VAL A 517 15.13 17.46 -20.80
N ASN A 518 14.92 16.54 -21.74
CA ASN A 518 15.46 16.66 -23.09
C ASN A 518 14.74 17.74 -23.92
N GLU A 519 13.42 17.90 -23.78
CA GLU A 519 12.64 18.97 -24.41
C GLU A 519 13.13 20.37 -23.96
N VAL A 520 13.20 20.60 -22.63
CA VAL A 520 13.70 21.84 -22.04
C VAL A 520 15.13 22.08 -22.48
N LYS A 521 16.01 21.07 -22.42
CA LYS A 521 17.41 21.20 -22.82
C LYS A 521 17.59 21.56 -24.29
N SER A 522 16.81 20.96 -25.20
CA SER A 522 16.86 21.26 -26.62
C SER A 522 16.41 22.70 -26.91
N LYS A 523 15.27 23.11 -26.34
CA LYS A 523 14.73 24.47 -26.48
C LYS A 523 15.67 25.53 -25.87
N LEU A 524 16.21 25.23 -24.69
CA LEU A 524 17.08 26.15 -23.96
C LEU A 524 18.44 26.30 -24.65
N ASN A 525 19.12 25.22 -25.06
CA ASN A 525 20.41 25.33 -25.77
C ASN A 525 20.29 26.20 -27.04
N SER A 526 19.29 25.90 -27.90
CA SER A 526 19.03 26.66 -29.13
C SER A 526 18.78 28.15 -28.88
N PHE A 527 18.31 28.51 -27.69
CA PHE A 527 18.09 29.89 -27.28
C PHE A 527 19.33 30.52 -26.64
N LEU A 528 20.06 29.79 -25.78
CA LEU A 528 21.30 30.27 -25.15
C LEU A 528 22.37 30.63 -26.18
N ASP A 529 22.49 29.86 -27.27
CA ASP A 529 23.40 30.13 -28.39
C ASP A 529 23.06 31.44 -29.13
N SER A 530 21.83 31.97 -28.97
CA SER A 530 21.37 33.23 -29.55
C SER A 530 21.45 34.44 -28.60
N LEU A 531 21.82 34.24 -27.33
CA LEU A 531 21.70 35.26 -26.30
C LEU A 531 22.84 36.29 -26.34
N VAL A 532 22.50 37.58 -26.37
CA VAL A 532 23.46 38.69 -26.41
C VAL A 532 23.28 39.61 -25.20
N GLN A 533 24.33 39.74 -24.38
CA GLN A 533 24.39 40.69 -23.27
C GLN A 533 24.82 42.08 -23.77
N LYS A 534 24.14 43.15 -23.33
CA LYS A 534 24.50 44.54 -23.69
C LYS A 534 24.27 45.51 -22.52
N LYS A 535 25.35 46.15 -22.07
CA LYS A 535 25.32 47.18 -21.02
C LYS A 535 25.03 48.56 -21.60
N VAL A 536 24.16 49.34 -20.94
CA VAL A 536 23.80 50.71 -21.35
C VAL A 536 23.94 51.64 -20.14
N ILE A 537 24.66 52.75 -20.31
CA ILE A 537 24.96 53.70 -19.22
C ILE A 537 24.18 55.00 -19.44
N ILE A 538 23.22 55.28 -18.55
CA ILE A 538 22.34 56.46 -18.64
C ILE A 538 22.86 57.57 -17.71
N LYS A 539 23.48 58.61 -18.30
CA LYS A 539 24.09 59.73 -17.57
C LYS A 539 23.16 60.96 -17.41
N LEU A 540 21.86 60.73 -17.23
CA LEU A 540 20.86 61.80 -17.12
C LEU A 540 20.57 62.15 -15.64
N PRO A 541 20.48 63.44 -15.26
CA PRO A 541 20.09 63.83 -13.91
C PRO A 541 18.74 63.24 -13.51
N GLY A 542 18.69 62.58 -12.35
CA GLY A 542 17.47 61.95 -11.84
C GLY A 542 17.11 60.58 -12.46
N ALA A 543 17.91 60.03 -13.37
CA ALA A 543 17.62 58.74 -14.01
C ALA A 543 17.39 57.60 -12.99
N VAL A 544 18.24 57.50 -11.96
CA VAL A 544 18.09 56.52 -10.86
C VAL A 544 16.71 56.67 -10.20
N ARG A 545 16.38 57.88 -9.71
CA ARG A 545 15.07 58.19 -9.12
C ARG A 545 13.87 57.94 -10.04
N TYR A 546 14.05 58.01 -11.35
CA TYR A 546 13.00 57.66 -12.32
C TYR A 546 12.82 56.14 -12.40
N PHE A 547 13.90 55.37 -12.59
CA PHE A 547 13.84 53.91 -12.69
C PHE A 547 13.52 53.21 -11.36
N ASP A 548 13.82 53.83 -10.21
CA ASP A 548 13.33 53.41 -8.89
C ASP A 548 11.83 53.66 -8.69
N SER A 549 11.24 54.59 -9.46
CA SER A 549 9.82 54.92 -9.34
C SER A 549 8.94 53.86 -9.99
N ILE A 550 7.73 53.68 -9.47
CA ILE A 550 6.71 52.76 -10.01
C ILE A 550 6.51 52.98 -11.52
N SER A 551 6.54 54.23 -12.00
CA SER A 551 6.39 54.54 -13.43
C SER A 551 7.59 54.11 -14.27
N GLY A 552 8.82 54.26 -13.76
CA GLY A 552 10.03 53.78 -14.43
C GLY A 552 10.12 52.26 -14.45
N GLN A 553 9.82 51.59 -13.33
CA GLN A 553 9.76 50.13 -13.24
C GLN A 553 8.69 49.55 -14.18
N GLN A 554 7.49 50.16 -14.25
CA GLN A 554 6.45 49.77 -15.21
C GLN A 554 6.90 49.95 -16.66
N SER A 555 7.56 51.08 -16.97
CA SER A 555 8.09 51.34 -18.32
C SER A 555 9.17 50.34 -18.72
N MET A 556 10.07 49.99 -17.79
CA MET A 556 11.07 48.94 -17.99
C MET A 556 10.44 47.57 -18.21
N LEU A 557 9.48 47.16 -17.37
CA LEU A 557 8.76 45.89 -17.50
C LEU A 557 7.98 45.81 -18.80
N GLN A 558 7.44 46.92 -19.29
CA GLN A 558 6.79 46.99 -20.60
C GLN A 558 7.80 46.77 -21.74
N VAL A 559 8.94 47.49 -21.74
CA VAL A 559 10.00 47.32 -22.76
C VAL A 559 10.57 45.91 -22.75
N ALA A 560 10.86 45.35 -21.57
CA ALA A 560 11.32 43.98 -21.36
C ALA A 560 10.37 42.95 -22.00
N ARG A 561 9.07 43.05 -21.69
CA ARG A 561 8.03 42.16 -22.24
C ARG A 561 7.86 42.33 -23.76
N SER A 562 7.87 43.57 -24.27
CA SER A 562 7.73 43.83 -25.71
C SER A 562 8.87 43.30 -26.56
N HIS A 563 10.08 43.16 -26.00
CA HIS A 563 11.28 42.69 -26.71
C HIS A 563 11.77 41.31 -26.27
N LYS A 564 11.06 40.64 -25.35
CA LYS A 564 11.46 39.39 -24.68
C LYS A 564 12.88 39.45 -24.09
N SER A 565 13.23 40.57 -23.49
CA SER A 565 14.55 40.80 -22.89
C SER A 565 14.45 40.92 -21.37
N LEU A 566 15.44 40.37 -20.67
CA LEU A 566 15.70 40.73 -19.27
C LEU A 566 16.38 42.10 -19.23
N ILE A 567 16.00 42.94 -18.27
CA ILE A 567 16.58 44.29 -18.10
C ILE A 567 16.85 44.52 -16.61
N HIS A 568 18.09 44.27 -16.19
CA HIS A 568 18.55 44.55 -14.84
C HIS A 568 19.08 45.98 -14.70
N LEU A 569 18.69 46.65 -13.62
CA LEU A 569 19.32 47.91 -13.19
C LEU A 569 20.64 47.59 -12.49
N GLU A 570 21.73 47.50 -13.26
CA GLU A 570 23.07 47.50 -12.68
C GLU A 570 23.41 48.92 -12.21
N GLU A 571 23.13 49.21 -10.93
CA GLU A 571 23.56 50.46 -10.32
C GLU A 571 25.10 50.55 -10.35
N GLN A 572 25.66 51.56 -11.04
CA GLN A 572 27.07 51.89 -10.85
C GLN A 572 27.27 52.34 -9.41
N LEU A 573 27.77 51.42 -8.57
CA LEU A 573 27.98 51.58 -7.13
C LEU A 573 28.75 52.86 -6.77
N HIS A 574 28.02 53.97 -6.64
CA HIS A 574 28.45 55.18 -5.93
C HIS A 574 28.31 54.95 -4.42
N THR A 575 28.80 53.79 -3.95
CA THR A 575 28.89 53.37 -2.55
C THR A 575 27.62 53.66 -1.73
N HIS A 576 26.45 53.21 -2.21
CA HIS A 576 25.21 53.40 -1.46
C HIS A 576 25.26 52.56 -0.17
N ARG A 577 25.54 53.25 0.94
CA ARG A 577 26.04 52.68 2.20
C ARG A 577 24.99 51.83 2.91
N GLN A 578 24.93 50.53 2.61
CA GLN A 578 24.18 49.57 3.42
C GLN A 578 24.71 48.13 3.48
N ASP A 579 25.80 47.79 2.78
CA ASP A 579 26.50 46.52 2.96
C ASP A 579 28.00 46.75 3.26
N LEU A 580 28.27 47.43 4.38
CA LEU A 580 29.59 47.40 5.00
C LEU A 580 29.74 46.09 5.79
N GLY A 581 29.89 44.99 5.05
CA GLY A 581 30.53 43.78 5.56
C GLY A 581 31.98 44.12 5.90
N VAL A 582 32.26 44.37 7.18
CA VAL A 582 33.57 44.77 7.68
C VAL A 582 34.54 43.59 7.65
N ALA A 583 34.01 42.36 7.76
CA ALA A 583 34.72 41.14 7.40
C ALA A 583 33.76 40.01 6.99
N LYS A 584 34.30 39.05 6.24
CA LYS A 584 33.63 37.80 5.86
C LYS A 584 34.60 36.64 6.06
N TYR A 585 34.09 35.55 6.62
CA TYR A 585 34.82 34.32 6.92
C TYR A 585 34.08 33.12 6.32
N ARG A 586 34.82 32.05 6.00
CA ARG A 586 34.27 30.77 5.56
C ARG A 586 34.85 29.67 6.45
N LEU A 587 33.97 28.89 7.05
CA LEU A 587 34.28 27.77 7.92
C LEU A 587 34.08 26.45 7.13
N GLN A 588 34.18 25.31 7.81
CA GLN A 588 33.91 23.99 7.24
C GLN A 588 32.48 23.90 6.67
N ASP A 589 32.26 22.95 5.75
CA ASP A 589 31.05 22.77 4.93
C ASP A 589 30.56 24.01 4.15
N GLY A 590 31.39 25.04 4.03
CA GLY A 590 31.04 26.28 3.36
C GLY A 590 30.13 27.21 4.18
N LEU A 591 29.99 27.01 5.50
CA LEU A 591 29.32 27.95 6.39
C LEU A 591 30.01 29.32 6.31
N GLU A 592 29.26 30.36 5.93
CA GLU A 592 29.78 31.73 5.87
C GLU A 592 29.41 32.53 7.13
N VAL A 593 30.39 33.15 7.77
CA VAL A 593 30.18 34.11 8.87
C VAL A 593 30.49 35.52 8.36
N HIS A 594 29.51 36.40 8.44
CA HIS A 594 29.59 37.79 7.96
C HIS A 594 29.54 38.73 9.18
N VAL A 595 30.37 39.77 9.20
CA VAL A 595 30.38 40.78 10.28
C VAL A 595 30.08 42.16 9.67
N CYS A 596 28.91 42.72 9.98
CA CYS A 596 28.37 43.90 9.28
C CYS A 596 28.01 45.05 10.23
N GLU A 597 28.26 46.29 9.82
CA GLU A 597 27.72 47.48 10.50
C GLU A 597 26.36 47.84 9.89
N GLY A 598 25.28 47.71 10.67
CA GLY A 598 23.93 47.85 10.13
C GLY A 598 22.78 47.67 11.12
N ASP A 599 21.59 48.07 10.66
CA ASP A 599 20.34 48.00 11.40
C ASP A 599 19.64 46.66 11.15
N ILE A 600 19.65 45.78 12.16
CA ILE A 600 19.07 44.42 12.09
C ILE A 600 17.57 44.42 11.73
N THR A 601 16.82 45.52 11.94
CA THR A 601 15.41 45.59 11.52
C THR A 601 15.23 45.64 10.00
N LYS A 602 16.29 45.98 9.25
CA LYS A 602 16.32 46.03 7.78
C LYS A 602 16.94 44.78 7.15
N GLN A 603 17.60 43.95 7.94
CA GLN A 603 18.33 42.78 7.47
C GLN A 603 17.38 41.73 6.88
N CYS A 604 17.78 41.12 5.76
CA CYS A 604 17.12 39.94 5.22
C CYS A 604 17.89 38.68 5.64
N ALA A 605 17.20 37.74 6.27
CA ALA A 605 17.67 36.42 6.69
C ALA A 605 16.46 35.52 7.01
N ASP A 606 16.62 34.20 7.05
CA ASP A 606 15.51 33.30 7.43
C ASP A 606 15.11 33.51 8.90
N ALA A 607 16.09 33.70 9.79
CA ALA A 607 15.90 34.13 11.17
C ALA A 607 16.58 35.48 11.47
N LEU A 608 15.90 36.30 12.27
CA LEU A 608 16.54 37.37 13.04
C LEU A 608 16.54 37.00 14.53
N VAL A 609 17.55 37.42 15.27
CA VAL A 609 17.66 37.17 16.71
C VAL A 609 17.41 38.44 17.51
N ASN A 610 16.53 38.34 18.50
CA ASN A 610 16.24 39.38 19.46
C ASN A 610 16.97 39.09 20.79
N ALA A 611 17.78 40.04 21.26
CA ALA A 611 18.36 40.01 22.61
C ALA A 611 17.27 40.36 23.65
N ALA A 612 16.53 39.33 24.07
CA ALA A 612 15.30 39.44 24.82
C ALA A 612 15.51 39.41 26.35
N ASN A 613 14.44 39.67 27.09
CA ASN A 613 14.39 39.54 28.54
C ASN A 613 13.39 38.45 28.97
N LYS A 614 13.47 38.05 30.25
CA LYS A 614 12.70 36.97 30.88
C LYS A 614 11.17 37.13 30.79
N CYS A 615 10.66 38.32 30.49
CA CYS A 615 9.23 38.62 30.37
C CYS A 615 8.79 38.86 28.90
N LEU A 616 9.69 38.70 27.93
CA LEU A 616 9.50 39.02 26.50
C LEU A 616 8.83 40.40 26.27
N ASP A 617 9.12 41.37 27.14
CA ASP A 617 8.52 42.70 27.12
C ASP A 617 9.51 43.69 26.50
N HIS A 618 9.27 44.12 25.26
CA HIS A 618 10.30 44.72 24.41
C HIS A 618 10.37 46.24 24.55
N GLY A 619 10.49 46.73 25.78
CA GLY A 619 10.51 48.16 26.12
C GLY A 619 11.81 48.93 25.83
N GLY A 620 12.88 48.30 25.34
CA GLY A 620 14.12 49.02 25.03
C GLY A 620 15.15 48.28 24.17
N GLY A 621 16.18 49.01 23.75
CA GLY A 621 17.31 48.48 22.97
C GLY A 621 16.91 47.87 21.62
N VAL A 622 17.70 46.90 21.14
CA VAL A 622 17.42 46.17 19.90
C VAL A 622 16.06 45.44 19.93
N ALA A 623 15.61 45.02 21.12
CA ALA A 623 14.30 44.40 21.29
C ALA A 623 13.15 45.36 20.95
N ALA A 624 13.21 46.61 21.41
CA ALA A 624 12.23 47.62 21.02
C ALA A 624 12.27 47.93 19.52
N ALA A 625 13.46 47.96 18.92
CA ALA A 625 13.60 48.17 17.48
C ALA A 625 12.94 47.04 16.67
N LEU A 626 13.28 45.78 16.98
CA LEU A 626 12.70 44.59 16.33
C LEU A 626 11.19 44.48 16.58
N SER A 627 10.72 44.72 17.81
CA SER A 627 9.28 44.69 18.13
C SER A 627 8.50 45.81 17.44
N LYS A 628 9.07 47.02 17.31
CA LYS A 628 8.43 48.12 16.59
C LYS A 628 8.39 47.87 15.08
N ALA A 629 9.48 47.34 14.52
CA ALA A 629 9.59 47.05 13.09
C ALA A 629 8.73 45.85 12.67
N GLY A 630 8.71 44.76 13.44
CA GLY A 630 7.83 43.60 13.23
C GLY A 630 6.34 43.87 13.51
N GLY A 631 6.03 44.95 14.24
CA GLY A 631 4.66 45.38 14.52
C GLY A 631 3.99 44.63 15.68
N PRO A 632 2.71 44.93 15.96
CA PRO A 632 2.03 44.50 17.18
C PRO A 632 1.87 42.98 17.32
N GLN A 633 1.97 42.23 16.22
CA GLN A 633 1.91 40.77 16.23
C GLN A 633 3.05 40.13 17.05
N VAL A 634 4.29 40.62 16.88
CA VAL A 634 5.45 40.08 17.63
C VAL A 634 5.21 40.17 19.13
N GLN A 635 4.83 41.36 19.62
CA GLN A 635 4.60 41.57 21.05
C GLN A 635 3.35 40.85 21.59
N LYS A 636 2.38 40.51 20.72
CA LYS A 636 1.23 39.64 21.07
C LYS A 636 1.69 38.19 21.24
N GLU A 637 2.38 37.62 20.26
CA GLU A 637 2.89 36.24 20.33
C GLU A 637 3.81 36.05 21.55
N CYS A 638 4.68 37.03 21.85
CA CYS A 638 5.48 37.07 23.08
C CYS A 638 4.65 36.99 24.37
N LYS A 639 3.50 37.70 24.43
CA LYS A 639 2.61 37.66 25.61
C LYS A 639 1.90 36.31 25.73
N ASP A 640 1.50 35.70 24.62
CA ASP A 640 0.88 34.37 24.60
C ASP A 640 1.89 33.27 25.00
N ILE A 641 3.17 33.41 24.64
CA ILE A 641 4.27 32.55 25.11
C ILE A 641 4.48 32.70 26.63
N ILE A 642 4.57 33.92 27.17
CA ILE A 642 4.73 34.13 28.63
C ILE A 642 3.49 33.65 29.41
N LYS A 643 2.28 33.80 28.85
CA LYS A 643 1.05 33.29 29.45
C LYS A 643 0.99 31.77 29.54
N SER A 644 1.65 31.06 28.63
CA SER A 644 1.65 29.60 28.55
C SER A 644 2.87 28.92 29.20
N LYS A 645 4.06 29.53 29.11
CA LYS A 645 5.32 29.00 29.68
C LYS A 645 5.78 29.67 30.97
N GLY A 646 5.20 30.81 31.35
CA GLY A 646 5.69 31.63 32.46
C GLY A 646 6.91 32.49 32.07
N LYS A 647 7.69 32.93 33.06
CA LYS A 647 8.89 33.75 32.85
C LYS A 647 10.09 32.89 32.47
N LEU A 648 10.77 33.26 31.39
CA LEU A 648 11.94 32.53 30.89
C LEU A 648 13.14 32.60 31.85
N THR A 649 14.04 31.64 31.70
CA THR A 649 15.33 31.53 32.38
C THR A 649 16.44 32.26 31.61
N VAL A 650 17.72 32.01 31.90
CA VAL A 650 18.85 32.55 31.12
C VAL A 650 19.38 31.40 30.27
N GLY A 651 19.63 31.65 28.98
CA GLY A 651 19.95 30.61 28.00
C GLY A 651 18.74 30.12 27.20
N GLU A 652 17.51 30.34 27.67
CA GLU A 652 16.31 29.99 26.90
C GLU A 652 16.13 30.87 25.66
N VAL A 653 15.64 30.23 24.60
CA VAL A 653 15.30 30.84 23.32
C VAL A 653 13.90 30.40 22.92
N VAL A 654 13.07 31.35 22.46
CA VAL A 654 11.70 31.07 21.98
C VAL A 654 11.45 31.74 20.63
N VAL A 655 10.44 31.28 19.89
CA VAL A 655 10.21 31.66 18.49
C VAL A 655 8.88 32.37 18.32
N THR A 656 8.87 33.49 17.60
CA THR A 656 7.66 34.11 17.04
C THR A 656 7.77 34.16 15.52
N THR A 657 6.69 34.57 14.85
CA THR A 657 6.78 35.12 13.49
C THR A 657 7.66 36.38 13.47
N GLY A 658 8.16 36.76 12.29
CA GLY A 658 8.81 38.06 12.09
C GLY A 658 7.85 39.25 12.07
N GLY A 659 6.53 39.01 12.01
CA GLY A 659 5.55 40.04 11.67
C GLY A 659 5.91 40.72 10.34
N ASN A 660 6.13 42.03 10.37
CA ASN A 660 6.54 42.82 9.21
C ASN A 660 8.06 42.82 8.91
N LEU A 661 8.89 42.08 9.67
CA LEU A 661 10.33 41.98 9.41
C LEU A 661 10.63 41.13 8.16
N LYS A 662 11.79 41.35 7.52
CA LYS A 662 12.26 40.59 6.35
C LYS A 662 12.83 39.20 6.72
N CYS A 663 12.10 38.45 7.55
CA CYS A 663 12.48 37.10 7.99
C CYS A 663 11.30 36.15 8.18
N LYS A 664 11.58 34.85 8.13
CA LYS A 664 10.59 33.78 8.36
C LYS A 664 10.28 33.59 9.85
N LYS A 665 11.27 33.82 10.72
CA LYS A 665 11.21 33.63 12.17
C LYS A 665 11.95 34.73 12.93
N LEU A 666 11.50 35.02 14.15
CA LEU A 666 12.20 35.87 15.12
C LEU A 666 12.49 35.04 16.37
N LEU A 667 13.78 34.88 16.70
CA LEU A 667 14.27 34.07 17.81
C LEU A 667 14.61 34.97 18.99
N HIS A 668 13.89 34.83 20.10
CA HIS A 668 14.03 35.66 21.30
C HIS A 668 14.93 34.97 22.32
N ALA A 669 16.18 35.39 22.39
CA ALA A 669 17.23 34.77 23.18
C ALA A 669 17.47 35.54 24.50
N VAL A 670 17.36 34.86 25.65
CA VAL A 670 17.45 35.50 26.97
C VAL A 670 18.85 35.37 27.55
N GLY A 671 19.73 36.29 27.16
CA GLY A 671 21.13 36.32 27.60
C GLY A 671 21.33 36.69 29.08
N PRO A 672 22.53 36.43 29.65
CA PRO A 672 22.88 36.80 31.02
C PRO A 672 23.05 38.31 31.20
N LYS A 673 22.93 38.77 32.45
CA LYS A 673 23.30 40.14 32.88
C LYS A 673 24.67 40.14 33.56
N ALA A 674 25.36 41.28 33.51
CA ALA A 674 26.59 41.51 34.25
C ALA A 674 26.43 41.32 35.77
N GLY A 675 27.54 41.09 36.46
CA GLY A 675 27.57 40.80 37.91
C GLY A 675 27.10 39.40 38.29
N LYS A 676 26.92 38.48 37.32
CA LYS A 676 26.58 37.07 37.57
C LYS A 676 27.74 36.14 37.25
N SER A 677 28.02 35.22 38.16
CA SER A 677 28.96 34.10 37.96
C SER A 677 28.65 33.32 36.69
N GLY A 678 29.68 32.90 35.95
CA GLY A 678 29.52 32.13 34.71
C GLY A 678 28.99 32.92 33.50
N GLY A 679 28.90 34.26 33.57
CA GLY A 679 28.27 35.10 32.55
C GLY A 679 28.78 34.93 31.10
N ARG A 680 30.04 34.51 30.88
CA ARG A 680 30.56 34.15 29.54
C ARG A 680 29.93 32.85 29.05
N LEU A 681 30.04 31.77 29.83
CA LEU A 681 29.54 30.44 29.46
C LEU A 681 28.01 30.43 29.29
N LEU A 682 27.28 31.16 30.13
CA LEU A 682 25.83 31.31 29.98
C LEU A 682 25.44 32.05 28.69
N LEU A 683 26.24 33.01 28.22
CA LEU A 683 26.03 33.69 26.95
C LEU A 683 26.39 32.79 25.77
N GLU A 684 27.50 32.06 25.86
CA GLU A 684 27.93 31.07 24.87
C GLU A 684 26.84 29.99 24.68
N GLN A 685 26.30 29.43 25.77
CA GLN A 685 25.17 28.51 25.73
C GLN A 685 23.89 29.16 25.18
N THR A 686 23.64 30.45 25.47
CA THR A 686 22.51 31.18 24.86
C THR A 686 22.64 31.21 23.33
N VAL A 687 23.86 31.35 22.80
CA VAL A 687 24.12 31.41 21.35
C VAL A 687 24.07 30.01 20.73
N LYS A 688 24.59 28.96 21.40
CA LYS A 688 24.40 27.56 20.97
C LYS A 688 22.91 27.24 20.82
N ASN A 689 22.11 27.49 21.87
CA ASN A 689 20.66 27.30 21.84
C ASN A 689 19.93 28.11 20.75
N VAL A 690 20.49 29.23 20.28
CA VAL A 690 19.96 30.00 19.12
C VAL A 690 20.25 29.28 17.80
N LEU A 691 21.47 28.77 17.63
CA LEU A 691 21.92 28.07 16.42
C LEU A 691 21.24 26.70 16.29
N ASP A 692 21.19 25.92 17.37
CA ASP A 692 20.51 24.61 17.44
C ASP A 692 19.00 24.74 17.12
N LEU A 693 18.37 25.83 17.58
CA LEU A 693 16.98 26.14 17.29
C LEU A 693 16.77 26.59 15.83
N ALA A 694 17.71 27.32 15.23
CA ALA A 694 17.65 27.65 13.80
C ALA A 694 17.86 26.43 12.91
N GLU A 695 18.74 25.51 13.32
CA GLU A 695 19.05 24.25 12.64
C GLU A 695 17.88 23.27 12.69
N SER A 696 17.27 23.06 13.86
CA SER A 696 16.04 22.25 14.00
C SER A 696 14.83 22.82 13.23
N LEU A 697 14.82 24.12 12.94
CA LEU A 697 13.84 24.79 12.07
C LEU A 697 14.21 24.79 10.58
N LYS A 698 15.35 24.17 10.20
CA LYS A 698 15.88 24.05 8.84
C LYS A 698 16.07 25.40 8.12
N LEU A 699 16.64 26.38 8.83
CA LEU A 699 16.83 27.74 8.33
C LEU A 699 18.21 27.89 7.67
N GLY A 700 18.27 28.46 6.46
CA GLY A 700 19.54 28.62 5.72
C GLY A 700 20.39 29.80 6.18
N SER A 701 19.78 30.83 6.80
CA SER A 701 20.45 32.06 7.20
C SER A 701 19.91 32.67 8.50
N ILE A 702 20.81 33.20 9.34
CA ILE A 702 20.48 33.88 10.59
C ILE A 702 21.26 35.18 10.75
N ALA A 703 20.63 36.22 11.30
CA ALA A 703 21.31 37.43 11.73
C ALA A 703 21.09 37.71 13.23
N MET A 704 22.14 38.09 13.95
CA MET A 704 22.09 38.31 15.40
C MET A 704 22.87 39.55 15.86
N PRO A 705 22.37 40.25 16.89
CA PRO A 705 23.08 41.36 17.52
C PRO A 705 24.15 40.87 18.49
N CYS A 706 24.97 41.78 19.02
CA CYS A 706 25.88 41.48 20.11
C CYS A 706 25.10 41.27 21.45
N ILE A 707 24.54 40.08 21.64
CA ILE A 707 23.65 39.72 22.76
C ILE A 707 24.30 40.07 24.11
N SER A 708 23.49 40.56 25.05
CA SER A 708 23.87 41.05 26.39
C SER A 708 24.78 42.29 26.47
N SER A 709 25.36 42.77 25.37
CA SER A 709 26.28 43.95 25.41
C SER A 709 25.60 45.29 25.74
N GLY A 710 24.30 45.41 25.47
CA GLY A 710 23.51 46.62 25.69
C GLY A 710 23.01 46.78 27.13
N GLN A 711 21.68 46.83 27.31
CA GLN A 711 21.03 47.04 28.63
C GLN A 711 21.33 45.97 29.70
N PHE A 712 22.00 44.87 29.35
CA PHE A 712 22.41 43.82 30.28
C PHE A 712 23.85 44.00 30.79
N GLY A 713 24.60 44.96 30.22
CA GLY A 713 25.87 45.48 30.76
C GLY A 713 27.07 44.55 30.68
N VAL A 714 26.98 43.43 29.95
CA VAL A 714 28.11 42.51 29.79
C VAL A 714 29.15 43.18 28.85
N PRO A 715 30.45 43.18 29.16
CA PRO A 715 31.43 43.88 28.34
C PRO A 715 31.45 43.38 26.89
N VAL A 716 31.47 44.32 25.93
CA VAL A 716 31.37 44.06 24.48
C VAL A 716 32.38 42.99 24.00
N ALA A 717 33.61 42.99 24.52
CA ALA A 717 34.62 41.99 24.19
C ALA A 717 34.23 40.58 24.67
N VAL A 718 33.68 40.45 25.89
CA VAL A 718 33.21 39.17 26.45
C VAL A 718 32.00 38.65 25.66
N CYS A 719 31.09 39.55 25.25
CA CYS A 719 29.99 39.20 24.36
C CYS A 719 30.48 38.71 23.00
N SER A 720 31.39 39.45 22.38
CA SER A 720 31.96 39.13 21.06
C SER A 720 32.64 37.76 21.07
N GLU A 721 33.45 37.47 22.09
CA GLU A 721 34.12 36.17 22.21
C GLU A 721 33.15 35.03 22.53
N ALA A 722 32.14 35.22 23.39
CA ALA A 722 31.15 34.17 23.66
C ALA A 722 30.29 33.84 22.42
N ILE A 723 29.94 34.85 21.61
CA ILE A 723 29.21 34.65 20.36
C ILE A 723 30.09 33.92 19.34
N VAL A 724 31.33 34.36 19.15
CA VAL A 724 32.24 33.76 18.17
C VAL A 724 32.67 32.35 18.57
N ASN A 725 32.89 32.07 19.86
CA ASN A 725 33.13 30.72 20.36
C ASN A 725 32.01 29.76 19.95
N ALA A 726 30.75 30.10 20.27
CA ALA A 726 29.60 29.26 19.94
C ALA A 726 29.42 29.08 18.42
N VAL A 727 29.64 30.13 17.62
CA VAL A 727 29.64 30.06 16.15
C VAL A 727 30.79 29.21 15.62
N SER A 728 31.95 29.17 16.29
CA SER A 728 33.09 28.33 15.92
C SER A 728 32.87 26.86 16.25
N GLU A 729 32.18 26.55 17.36
CA GLU A 729 31.87 25.18 17.77
C GLU A 729 30.76 24.57 16.90
N PHE A 730 29.66 25.30 16.69
CA PHE A 730 28.67 25.01 15.64
C PHE A 730 29.31 25.00 14.24
N GLY A 731 30.44 25.70 14.08
CA GLY A 731 31.30 25.73 12.91
C GLY A 731 31.87 24.38 12.49
N ASN A 732 32.03 23.45 13.44
CA ASN A 732 32.72 22.16 13.26
C ASN A 732 31.76 20.94 13.19
N GLN A 733 30.44 21.16 13.16
CA GLN A 733 29.45 20.09 13.08
C GLN A 733 29.12 19.76 11.61
N GLU A 734 29.10 18.50 11.21
CA GLU A 734 28.71 18.12 9.85
C GLU A 734 27.18 18.22 9.61
N GLY A 735 26.73 18.18 8.35
CA GLY A 735 25.33 17.90 7.99
C GLY A 735 24.29 19.02 8.23
N ARG A 736 24.71 20.17 8.79
CA ARG A 736 23.88 21.37 9.02
C ARG A 736 23.03 21.79 7.81
N SER A 737 21.92 22.49 8.05
CA SER A 737 21.14 23.25 7.06
C SER A 737 21.50 24.74 7.06
N LEU A 738 22.00 25.29 8.17
CA LEU A 738 22.45 26.67 8.25
C LEU A 738 23.70 26.91 7.37
N ARG A 739 23.69 27.95 6.54
CA ARG A 739 24.76 28.29 5.59
C ARG A 739 25.30 29.71 5.74
N LYS A 740 24.57 30.63 6.38
CA LYS A 740 25.03 32.00 6.63
C LYS A 740 24.67 32.49 8.04
N ILE A 741 25.68 32.94 8.79
CA ILE A 741 25.53 33.64 10.07
C ILE A 741 25.97 35.09 9.87
N ILE A 742 25.14 36.05 10.28
CA ILE A 742 25.43 37.48 10.19
C ILE A 742 25.50 38.05 11.61
N LEU A 743 26.68 38.48 12.03
CA LEU A 743 26.91 39.18 13.29
C LEU A 743 26.89 40.69 13.01
N MET A 744 25.95 41.43 13.60
CA MET A 744 25.75 42.84 13.25
C MET A 744 25.37 43.74 14.42
N ASP A 745 25.80 44.99 14.38
CA ASP A 745 25.34 46.04 15.30
C ASP A 745 25.29 47.38 14.56
N VAL A 746 24.55 48.35 15.10
CA VAL A 746 24.48 49.72 14.58
C VAL A 746 25.69 50.57 15.02
N LYS A 747 26.53 50.05 15.91
CA LYS A 747 27.74 50.73 16.39
C LYS A 747 29.03 50.07 15.87
N GLY A 748 29.81 50.81 15.10
CA GLY A 748 31.07 50.33 14.53
C GLY A 748 32.15 49.88 15.54
N ASP A 749 32.09 50.29 16.81
CA ASP A 749 33.00 49.78 17.87
C ASP A 749 32.62 48.35 18.30
N VAL A 750 31.31 48.07 18.44
CA VAL A 750 30.77 46.72 18.70
C VAL A 750 31.05 45.80 17.52
N VAL A 751 30.88 46.28 16.30
CA VAL A 751 31.17 45.52 15.06
C VAL A 751 32.66 45.19 14.96
N LYS A 752 33.56 46.14 15.25
CA LYS A 752 35.01 45.90 15.33
C LYS A 752 35.40 44.89 16.41
N ALA A 753 34.70 44.86 17.55
CA ALA A 753 34.95 43.86 18.59
C ALA A 753 34.54 42.45 18.14
N MET A 754 33.40 42.30 17.47
CA MET A 754 32.97 41.04 16.86
C MET A 754 33.93 40.59 15.76
N GLN A 755 34.32 41.49 14.84
CA GLN A 755 35.34 41.24 13.82
C GLN A 755 36.66 40.77 14.45
N SER A 756 37.14 41.47 15.48
CA SER A 756 38.39 41.12 16.15
C SER A 756 38.34 39.74 16.81
N ALA A 757 37.19 39.32 17.32
CA ALA A 757 37.00 37.96 17.82
C ALA A 757 36.98 36.93 16.68
N CYS A 758 36.26 37.20 15.59
CA CYS A 758 36.27 36.36 14.38
C CYS A 758 37.67 36.20 13.78
N ASP A 759 38.45 37.28 13.69
CA ASP A 759 39.84 37.23 13.21
C ASP A 759 40.72 36.33 14.08
N ARG A 760 40.54 36.36 15.42
CA ARG A 760 41.26 35.46 16.36
C ARG A 760 40.84 34.01 16.22
N SER A 761 39.54 33.75 16.02
CA SER A 761 38.99 32.38 15.98
C SER A 761 39.16 31.70 14.62
N PHE A 762 39.03 32.42 13.51
CA PHE A 762 38.89 31.83 12.18
C PHE A 762 40.13 31.95 11.28
N ARG A 763 41.02 32.95 11.47
CA ARG A 763 42.25 33.04 10.64
C ARG A 763 43.35 32.06 11.06
N ARG A 764 43.38 31.66 12.33
CA ARG A 764 44.40 30.74 12.87
C ARG A 764 44.28 29.28 12.42
N ALA A 765 43.22 28.93 11.70
CA ALA A 765 43.05 27.58 11.13
C ALA A 765 43.81 27.36 9.79
N GLY A 766 44.48 28.39 9.26
CA GLY A 766 45.14 28.34 7.95
C GLY A 766 46.66 28.15 7.95
N GLU A 767 47.31 28.06 9.12
CA GLU A 767 48.76 27.87 9.25
C GLU A 767 49.06 26.56 10.00
N SER A 768 49.87 25.68 9.40
CA SER A 768 50.13 24.33 9.90
C SER A 768 50.85 24.32 11.24
N ARG A 769 50.32 23.57 12.21
CA ARG A 769 51.05 23.18 13.44
C ARG A 769 51.86 21.90 13.20
N GLU A 770 53.03 22.06 12.61
CA GLU A 770 54.18 21.20 12.90
C GLU A 770 55.07 21.91 13.94
N ALA A 771 55.84 21.13 14.70
CA ALA A 771 56.41 21.49 16.02
C ALA A 771 55.33 21.75 17.11
N GLU A 772 55.44 21.18 18.32
CA GLU A 772 56.54 20.42 18.92
C GLU A 772 56.00 19.41 19.95
N LEU A 773 56.60 18.20 20.02
CA LEU A 773 56.58 17.43 21.26
C LEU A 773 57.71 17.96 22.15
N GLY A 774 57.36 18.65 23.24
CA GLY A 774 58.30 19.20 24.21
C GLY A 774 57.78 19.02 25.64
N ALA A 775 58.65 18.64 26.56
CA ALA A 775 58.27 18.27 27.93
C ALA A 775 58.02 19.47 28.87
N ALA A 776 57.45 19.17 30.04
CA ALA A 776 56.96 20.14 31.02
C ALA A 776 58.06 20.99 31.72
N GLY A 777 57.64 22.10 32.33
CA GLY A 777 58.45 22.87 33.28
C GLY A 777 57.82 24.20 33.73
N GLY A 778 57.08 24.20 34.86
CA GLY A 778 56.51 25.41 35.47
C GLY A 778 55.52 25.09 36.60
N ASP A 779 55.85 25.49 37.84
CA ASP A 779 55.31 24.98 39.12
C ASP A 779 55.01 26.17 40.08
N PRO A 780 54.31 26.05 41.24
CA PRO A 780 53.36 25.03 41.73
C PRO A 780 51.94 25.58 41.96
N GLY A 781 50.92 24.70 42.02
CA GLY A 781 49.62 25.07 42.60
C GLY A 781 48.40 24.22 42.22
N SER A 782 48.30 23.00 42.75
CA SER A 782 47.09 22.14 42.61
C SER A 782 46.67 21.86 41.15
N ALA A 783 47.63 21.58 40.27
CA ALA A 783 47.36 21.18 38.90
C ALA A 783 46.76 19.75 38.85
N VAL A 784 45.45 19.66 38.60
CA VAL A 784 44.80 18.39 38.24
C VAL A 784 45.23 18.04 36.81
N HIS A 785 45.95 16.93 36.65
CA HIS A 785 46.28 16.41 35.33
C HIS A 785 45.05 15.72 34.73
N VAL A 786 44.78 15.97 33.45
CA VAL A 786 43.66 15.35 32.71
C VAL A 786 44.23 14.75 31.44
N GLU A 787 44.16 13.43 31.34
CA GLU A 787 44.60 12.64 30.19
C GLU A 787 43.38 12.16 29.39
N ILE A 788 43.51 12.09 28.07
CA ILE A 788 42.47 11.56 27.18
C ILE A 788 42.93 10.20 26.66
N VAL A 789 42.48 9.13 27.32
CA VAL A 789 42.81 7.75 26.93
C VAL A 789 41.74 7.19 26.00
N GLN A 790 42.16 6.68 24.83
CA GLN A 790 41.28 5.96 23.92
C GLN A 790 41.29 4.47 24.25
N GLY A 791 40.24 3.98 24.90
CA GLY A 791 40.09 2.57 25.26
C GLY A 791 38.78 2.30 26.01
N ASN A 792 38.60 1.06 26.45
CA ASN A 792 37.45 0.67 27.26
C ASN A 792 37.64 1.12 28.73
N ILE A 793 36.56 1.42 29.44
CA ILE A 793 36.63 1.93 30.82
C ILE A 793 37.03 0.83 31.82
N GLU A 794 36.60 -0.41 31.58
CA GLU A 794 36.92 -1.58 32.40
C GLU A 794 38.37 -2.06 32.28
N THR A 795 39.18 -1.47 31.40
CA THR A 795 40.63 -1.78 31.26
C THR A 795 41.55 -0.70 31.81
N GLN A 796 41.02 0.36 32.46
CA GLN A 796 41.81 1.48 32.96
C GLN A 796 42.26 1.25 34.41
N GLN A 797 43.58 1.34 34.67
CA GLN A 797 44.15 1.25 36.01
C GLN A 797 44.21 2.65 36.66
N VAL A 798 43.16 3.01 37.39
CA VAL A 798 43.04 4.27 38.14
C VAL A 798 42.35 4.04 39.49
N ASP A 799 42.61 4.91 40.47
CA ASP A 799 42.11 4.76 41.85
C ASP A 799 40.56 4.75 41.97
N ALA A 800 39.86 5.33 40.99
CA ALA A 800 38.39 5.32 40.93
C ALA A 800 37.88 5.40 39.48
N LEU A 801 36.93 4.53 39.14
CA LEU A 801 36.16 4.58 37.89
C LEU A 801 34.75 5.11 38.15
N VAL A 802 34.26 5.98 37.27
CA VAL A 802 32.92 6.58 37.38
C VAL A 802 31.97 5.94 36.37
N SER A 803 31.05 5.11 36.86
CA SER A 803 30.02 4.47 36.02
C SER A 803 28.73 5.31 35.98
N PRO A 804 28.19 5.65 34.80
CA PRO A 804 26.94 6.41 34.66
C PRO A 804 25.71 5.54 34.90
N MET A 805 25.28 5.43 36.16
CA MET A 805 24.03 4.73 36.52
C MET A 805 22.79 5.54 36.12
N LEU A 806 21.88 4.92 35.37
CA LEU A 806 20.51 5.42 35.21
C LEU A 806 19.75 5.27 36.54
N GLY A 807 19.18 6.38 37.03
CA GLY A 807 18.54 6.42 38.35
C GLY A 807 17.25 5.61 38.40
N HIS A 808 17.25 4.53 39.19
CA HIS A 808 16.06 3.78 39.62
C HIS A 808 15.93 3.79 41.15
N ASP A 809 14.71 3.53 41.64
CA ASP A 809 14.32 3.68 43.04
C ASP A 809 15.16 2.83 44.03
N PRO A 810 15.45 3.33 45.24
CA PRO A 810 16.29 2.65 46.23
C PRO A 810 15.53 1.57 47.03
N LEU A 811 14.80 0.67 46.36
CA LEU A 811 14.04 -0.43 46.99
C LEU A 811 14.05 -1.73 46.17
N LEU A 812 15.22 -2.38 46.04
CA LEU A 812 15.37 -3.83 45.85
C LEU A 812 16.80 -4.23 46.30
N PRO A 813 17.00 -5.40 46.96
CA PRO A 813 18.31 -5.80 47.48
C PRO A 813 19.21 -6.41 46.40
N ALA A 814 20.51 -6.48 46.70
CA ALA A 814 21.55 -6.88 45.77
C ALA A 814 21.44 -8.33 45.27
N LEU A 815 21.92 -8.55 44.04
CA LEU A 815 22.55 -9.79 43.62
C LEU A 815 23.99 -9.45 43.17
N GLU A 816 24.97 -10.07 43.83
CA GLU A 816 26.40 -9.88 43.59
C GLU A 816 26.91 -10.73 42.42
N THR A 817 28.22 -10.61 42.13
CA THR A 817 29.02 -11.40 41.16
C THR A 817 28.66 -11.17 39.68
N VAL A 818 29.60 -11.09 38.73
CA VAL A 818 31.07 -11.33 38.70
C VAL A 818 31.71 -10.09 38.04
N CYS A 819 32.81 -9.51 38.55
CA CYS A 819 34.18 -9.89 38.19
C CYS A 819 35.21 -9.54 39.27
N ARG A 820 36.24 -10.38 39.39
CA ARG A 820 37.47 -10.12 40.15
C ARG A 820 38.64 -10.05 39.17
N LEU A 821 39.30 -8.89 39.08
CA LEU A 821 40.75 -8.67 39.25
C LEU A 821 41.10 -7.23 38.90
#